data_AF-A0A1B8ZP68-F1
#
_entry.id   AF-A0A1B8ZP68-F1
#
_cell.length_a   1.000
_cell.length_b   1.000
_cell.length_c   1.000
_cell.angle_alpha   90.00
_cell.angle_beta   90.00
_cell.angle_gamma   90.00
#
_symmetry.space_group_name_H-M   'P 1'
#
loop_
_entity.id
_entity.type
_entity.pdbx_description
1 polymer ?
#
loop_
_entity_poly.entity_id
_entity_poly.type
_entity_poly.pdbx_seq_one_letter_code
_entity_poly.pdbx_strand_id
1 'polypeptide(L)'
;MFNFLNTGETKAVIVDRLANQYDQIIKDHNKLEELRSLNYPLINLEDDQKRFEIRMAREDINFRLGIEKIIGGNDLVDIVNLSKILQISQSVCRILYNNQPLGSGFLINGNILITNNHVISSKEECANIKAEFFYEIDEEGRILNPIQFRPEPETFFFTSDIEKKPGDEFSGLDFTMVALEELNVKGKKITDIPSLEIDGNAGKITKGGTCIIIQHPNGQPKKTSLNNNSFFSETQDLIMYETDSLSGSSGAPVIALDTCEIVALHQTGVPKMDDNKRPLTKSGAVATLDTPDDEIEWVANAGIRISRILELLQKKNFDDPAHNLKKNEILARTHKIKKELREVVKNQPEISLAEAKNEAQKLKETVPVVDHQVVNTNKAADIADESKKFPFIILAKNSPENFDRLEAELVLNYGRDFSLSLATPVSAKEGEEELFVLDISAGGKNPNEFARELLSLEEIMHAEYDSEIYLNMEVTYEEEFKALESSGSKDFNNEKHFLELYSQSSQYVRGKSKEDYRKWNWEAVNYKGGITDVIGNSVKIVQFDTGYSHHPKNYGSFDLTEDFDFVDNDDNSREEEHHKIFTLADAGHGARTGSIIIGNLYSDAEENGNRGLINQNGVKLIPYRVAQDVVIIGRQEELAKAVDAAIATGAKVITTSMGLPPTMTTYNLSKKVYERGIIWCCAAGNEVKEVVAPAVHPGTIAVAASNPDDREWKGSCRGETVDITAPGMHVYVPKSLQQDSGLFRYGMAYGHGTSYAAPHVSSAAVLWLYKNREDLKGYHGYQIVEAFRKSIKDSARTKHSLPRSGFGAGVLDIDKLLKTKLPAASGLKNAYDGEDINRIAMGFRTVGESLKMLWNGIMRSIMTGIRAEESLQSEGYEMSDHAKKVVLRNAPKGKAAVESISDKQDQSLATFNAIREKVLHP
;
A
#
# COMPACT_ATOMS: atom_id res chain seq x y z
N MET A 1 -23.58 -29.82 -12.92
CA MET A 1 -24.31 -30.38 -14.07
C MET A 1 -24.12 -29.44 -15.28
N PHE A 2 -22.87 -29.24 -15.71
CA PHE A 2 -22.51 -28.45 -16.89
C PHE A 2 -21.97 -29.43 -17.92
N ASN A 3 -22.86 -30.05 -18.69
CA ASN A 3 -22.46 -31.06 -19.68
C ASN A 3 -23.46 -31.14 -20.83
N PHE A 4 -23.83 -30.01 -21.42
CA PHE A 4 -24.64 -30.00 -22.63
C PHE A 4 -24.02 -29.02 -23.63
N LEU A 5 -23.54 -29.60 -24.74
CA LEU A 5 -22.93 -28.99 -25.94
C LEU A 5 -21.41 -28.76 -25.95
N ASN A 6 -20.64 -29.66 -25.32
CA ASN A 6 -19.31 -30.03 -25.79
C ASN A 6 -19.27 -31.55 -25.78
N THR A 7 -19.61 -32.20 -26.90
CA THR A 7 -19.61 -33.67 -26.95
C THR A 7 -18.17 -34.17 -26.79
N GLY A 8 -17.99 -35.39 -26.28
CA GLY A 8 -16.66 -36.03 -26.28
C GLY A 8 -16.02 -36.04 -27.68
N GLU A 9 -16.86 -36.05 -28.72
CA GLU A 9 -16.44 -35.93 -30.12
C GLU A 9 -15.81 -34.57 -30.46
N THR A 10 -16.38 -33.44 -29.99
CA THR A 10 -15.78 -32.11 -30.18
C THR A 10 -14.39 -32.03 -29.54
N LYS A 11 -14.25 -32.54 -28.30
CA LYS A 11 -12.95 -32.61 -27.61
C LYS A 11 -11.96 -33.48 -28.38
N ALA A 12 -12.40 -34.61 -28.93
CA ALA A 12 -11.56 -35.49 -29.73
C ALA A 12 -11.03 -34.82 -31.00
N VAL A 13 -11.88 -34.10 -31.76
CA VAL A 13 -11.46 -33.38 -32.98
C VAL A 13 -10.41 -32.30 -32.67
N ILE A 14 -10.57 -31.59 -31.56
CA ILE A 14 -9.60 -30.58 -31.11
C ILE A 14 -8.27 -31.24 -30.70
N VAL A 15 -8.33 -32.31 -29.91
CA VAL A 15 -7.15 -33.06 -29.46
C VAL A 15 -6.38 -33.62 -30.66
N ASP A 16 -7.05 -34.22 -31.63
CA ASP A 16 -6.43 -34.76 -32.85
C ASP A 16 -5.73 -33.67 -33.67
N ARG A 17 -6.28 -32.46 -33.70
CA ARG A 17 -5.63 -31.32 -34.34
C ARG A 17 -4.36 -30.91 -33.61
N LEU A 18 -4.41 -30.81 -32.29
CA LEU A 18 -3.27 -30.43 -31.46
C LEU A 18 -2.18 -31.51 -31.47
N ALA A 19 -2.54 -32.78 -31.51
CA ALA A 19 -1.63 -33.93 -31.55
C ALA A 19 -0.60 -33.84 -32.68
N ASN A 20 -1.04 -33.41 -33.87
CA ASN A 20 -0.16 -33.25 -35.04
C ASN A 20 0.89 -32.14 -34.88
N GLN A 21 0.66 -31.19 -33.97
CA GLN A 21 1.51 -30.01 -33.74
C GLN A 21 2.18 -30.06 -32.36
N TYR A 22 1.87 -31.07 -31.54
CA TYR A 22 2.22 -31.14 -30.13
C TYR A 22 3.74 -31.09 -29.87
N ASP A 23 4.55 -31.77 -30.69
CA ASP A 23 6.01 -31.77 -30.53
C ASP A 23 6.60 -30.36 -30.67
N GLN A 24 6.08 -29.56 -31.60
CA GLN A 24 6.53 -28.19 -31.79
C GLN A 24 6.04 -27.29 -30.64
N ILE A 25 4.80 -27.47 -30.18
CA ILE A 25 4.24 -26.72 -29.06
C ILE A 25 5.07 -26.92 -27.79
N ILE A 26 5.38 -28.18 -27.44
CA ILE A 26 6.18 -28.51 -26.26
C ILE A 26 7.61 -28.02 -26.40
N LYS A 27 8.21 -28.13 -27.59
CA LYS A 27 9.54 -27.58 -27.83
C LYS A 27 9.60 -26.08 -27.59
N ASP A 28 8.61 -25.33 -28.06
CA ASP A 28 8.56 -23.88 -27.89
C ASP A 28 8.21 -23.47 -26.45
N HIS A 29 7.34 -24.23 -25.76
CA HIS A 29 7.07 -24.04 -24.34
C HIS A 29 8.31 -24.31 -23.48
N ASN A 30 9.04 -25.40 -23.74
CA ASN A 30 10.31 -25.67 -23.05
C ASN A 30 11.35 -24.57 -23.29
N LYS A 31 11.37 -23.97 -24.50
CA LYS A 31 12.24 -22.84 -24.81
C LYS A 31 11.82 -21.57 -24.04
N LEU A 32 10.53 -21.33 -23.86
CA LEU A 32 10.03 -20.25 -23.00
C LEU A 32 10.50 -20.44 -21.56
N GLU A 33 10.33 -21.64 -21.01
CA GLU A 33 10.77 -21.98 -19.65
C GLU A 33 12.30 -21.90 -19.51
N GLU A 34 13.05 -22.35 -20.51
CA GLU A 34 14.51 -22.22 -20.55
C GLU A 34 14.91 -20.74 -20.50
N LEU A 35 14.33 -19.90 -21.37
CA LEU A 35 14.64 -18.47 -21.39
C LEU A 35 14.26 -17.78 -20.07
N ARG A 36 13.14 -18.13 -19.45
CA ARG A 36 12.75 -17.64 -18.12
C ARG A 36 13.77 -18.06 -17.06
N SER A 37 14.14 -19.34 -17.02
CA SER A 37 15.10 -19.88 -16.04
C SER A 37 16.49 -19.27 -16.16
N LEU A 38 16.92 -18.94 -17.38
CA LEU A 38 18.19 -18.28 -17.69
C LEU A 38 18.12 -16.75 -17.57
N ASN A 39 16.94 -16.21 -17.25
CA ASN A 39 16.63 -14.78 -17.29
C ASN A 39 17.06 -14.13 -18.63
N TYR A 40 16.87 -14.84 -19.73
CA TYR A 40 17.18 -14.36 -21.07
C TYR A 40 15.99 -13.58 -21.63
N PRO A 41 16.22 -12.49 -22.39
CA PRO A 41 15.14 -11.69 -22.99
C PRO A 41 14.17 -12.56 -23.79
N LEU A 42 12.87 -12.48 -23.49
CA LEU A 42 11.85 -13.32 -24.13
C LEU A 42 11.70 -13.04 -25.64
N ILE A 43 12.19 -11.90 -26.13
CA ILE A 43 12.34 -11.62 -27.58
C ILE A 43 13.17 -12.69 -28.31
N ASN A 44 13.98 -13.49 -27.59
CA ASN A 44 14.69 -14.64 -28.14
C ASN A 44 13.77 -15.80 -28.56
N LEU A 45 12.50 -15.79 -28.13
CA LEU A 45 11.46 -16.67 -28.65
C LEU A 45 11.03 -16.27 -30.06
N GLU A 46 11.06 -14.98 -30.39
CA GLU A 46 10.62 -14.48 -31.69
C GLU A 46 11.56 -14.98 -32.79
N ASP A 47 10.98 -15.50 -33.86
CA ASP A 47 11.68 -16.08 -35.00
C ASP A 47 11.17 -15.54 -36.35
N ASP A 48 10.13 -14.71 -36.33
CA ASP A 48 9.55 -14.06 -37.50
C ASP A 48 10.02 -12.61 -37.63
N GLN A 49 11.04 -12.42 -38.45
CA GLN A 49 11.61 -11.11 -38.81
C GLN A 49 10.53 -10.11 -39.26
N LYS A 50 9.57 -10.57 -40.06
CA LYS A 50 8.54 -9.69 -40.64
C LYS A 50 7.52 -9.25 -39.60
N ARG A 51 7.19 -10.12 -38.64
CA ARG A 51 6.31 -9.75 -37.51
C ARG A 51 6.97 -8.70 -36.63
N PHE A 52 8.26 -8.88 -36.36
CA PHE A 52 9.05 -7.90 -35.61
C PHE A 52 9.10 -6.53 -36.31
N GLU A 53 9.38 -6.49 -37.62
CA GLU A 53 9.33 -5.25 -38.42
C GLU A 53 7.96 -4.57 -38.35
N ILE A 54 6.88 -5.35 -38.49
CA ILE A 54 5.53 -4.80 -38.42
C ILE A 54 5.19 -4.35 -36.99
N ARG A 55 5.68 -5.03 -35.94
CA ARG A 55 5.53 -4.60 -34.54
C ARG A 55 6.21 -3.26 -34.31
N MET A 56 7.43 -3.09 -34.82
CA MET A 56 8.16 -1.80 -34.81
C MET A 56 7.39 -0.70 -35.55
N ALA A 57 6.76 -1.03 -36.68
CA ALA A 57 5.91 -0.10 -37.43
C ALA A 57 4.65 0.34 -36.69
N ARG A 58 4.11 -0.49 -35.78
CA ARG A 58 2.94 -0.15 -34.97
C ARG A 58 3.23 0.79 -33.81
N GLU A 59 4.46 0.78 -33.27
CA GLU A 59 4.81 1.60 -32.09
C GLU A 59 5.02 3.08 -32.41
N ASP A 60 5.27 3.49 -33.66
CA ASP A 60 5.38 4.90 -34.13
C ASP A 60 6.18 5.84 -33.20
N ILE A 61 7.24 5.32 -32.56
CA ILE A 61 8.10 6.03 -31.59
C ILE A 61 9.58 5.85 -32.02
N ASN A 62 10.47 6.73 -31.53
CA ASN A 62 11.93 6.63 -31.67
C ASN A 62 12.45 5.19 -31.47
N PHE A 63 13.31 4.74 -32.39
CA PHE A 63 13.88 3.39 -32.48
C PHE A 63 14.24 2.75 -31.13
N ARG A 64 14.97 3.46 -30.26
CA ARG A 64 15.39 2.94 -28.95
C ARG A 64 14.23 2.68 -27.99
N LEU A 65 13.24 3.57 -27.93
CA LEU A 65 12.07 3.42 -27.05
C LEU A 65 11.13 2.31 -27.54
N GLY A 66 10.99 2.13 -28.86
CA GLY A 66 10.22 1.03 -29.44
C GLY A 66 10.89 -0.33 -29.21
N ILE A 67 12.21 -0.38 -29.32
CA ILE A 67 13.04 -1.54 -29.00
C ILE A 67 12.98 -1.85 -27.50
N GLU A 68 13.12 -0.87 -26.60
CA GLU A 68 12.96 -1.04 -25.15
C GLU A 68 11.57 -1.58 -24.77
N LYS A 69 10.49 -1.12 -25.42
CA LYS A 69 9.14 -1.66 -25.21
C LYS A 69 8.95 -3.10 -25.69
N ILE A 70 9.67 -3.52 -26.74
CA ILE A 70 9.58 -4.88 -27.31
C ILE A 70 10.54 -5.85 -26.61
N ILE A 71 11.66 -5.34 -26.09
CA ILE A 71 12.74 -6.11 -25.44
C ILE A 71 12.55 -6.21 -23.92
N GLY A 72 12.01 -5.16 -23.30
CA GLY A 72 12.03 -4.98 -21.85
C GLY A 72 11.23 -6.06 -21.13
N GLY A 73 11.92 -6.84 -20.28
CA GLY A 73 11.32 -7.70 -19.26
C GLY A 73 10.74 -6.88 -18.10
N ASN A 74 10.06 -5.78 -18.40
CA ASN A 74 9.43 -4.92 -17.42
C ASN A 74 7.90 -5.08 -17.54
N ASP A 75 7.26 -5.54 -16.46
CA ASP A 75 5.81 -5.77 -16.38
C ASP A 75 4.98 -4.47 -16.21
N LEU A 76 5.60 -3.30 -16.36
CA LEU A 76 4.90 -2.02 -16.38
C LEU A 76 3.90 -1.97 -17.53
N VAL A 77 2.62 -1.86 -17.17
CA VAL A 77 1.52 -1.58 -18.10
C VAL A 77 1.08 -0.15 -17.88
N ASP A 78 1.12 0.67 -18.94
CA ASP A 78 0.60 2.04 -18.87
C ASP A 78 -0.86 2.05 -18.39
N ILE A 79 -1.21 2.93 -17.45
CA ILE A 79 -2.59 3.04 -16.91
C ILE A 79 -3.66 3.22 -18.01
N VAL A 80 -3.27 3.81 -19.15
CA VAL A 80 -4.15 3.97 -20.32
C VAL A 80 -4.56 2.61 -20.92
N ASN A 81 -3.69 1.60 -20.86
CA ASN A 81 -3.97 0.26 -21.36
C ASN A 81 -4.95 -0.47 -20.44
N LEU A 82 -4.86 -0.30 -19.11
CA LEU A 82 -5.88 -0.82 -18.18
C LEU A 82 -7.26 -0.19 -18.44
N SER A 83 -7.31 1.11 -18.72
CA SER A 83 -8.55 1.79 -19.12
C SER A 83 -9.12 1.24 -20.44
N LYS A 84 -8.29 1.00 -21.46
CA LYS A 84 -8.70 0.36 -22.72
C LYS A 84 -9.20 -1.07 -22.50
N ILE A 85 -8.54 -1.85 -21.63
CA ILE A 85 -8.97 -3.22 -21.30
C ILE A 85 -10.35 -3.22 -20.63
N LEU A 86 -10.61 -2.27 -19.73
CA LEU A 86 -11.95 -2.10 -19.16
C LEU A 86 -12.98 -1.74 -20.21
N GLN A 87 -12.66 -0.87 -21.19
CA GLN A 87 -13.55 -0.60 -22.33
C GLN A 87 -13.80 -1.86 -23.17
N ILE A 88 -12.75 -2.63 -23.46
CA ILE A 88 -12.86 -3.89 -24.20
C ILE A 88 -13.74 -4.90 -23.46
N SER A 89 -13.64 -4.95 -22.13
CA SER A 89 -14.38 -5.88 -21.29
C SER A 89 -15.91 -5.72 -21.44
N GLN A 90 -16.39 -4.51 -21.72
CA GLN A 90 -17.81 -4.20 -21.92
C GLN A 90 -18.36 -4.84 -23.20
N SER A 91 -17.51 -5.04 -24.21
CA SER A 91 -17.85 -5.71 -25.46
C SER A 91 -17.91 -7.23 -25.33
N VAL A 92 -17.47 -7.81 -24.21
CA VAL A 92 -17.46 -9.26 -23.98
C VAL A 92 -18.79 -9.69 -23.34
N CYS A 93 -19.36 -10.79 -23.83
CA CYS A 93 -20.60 -11.36 -23.32
C CYS A 93 -20.45 -12.83 -22.95
N ARG A 94 -21.32 -13.28 -22.03
CA ARG A 94 -21.59 -14.68 -21.77
C ARG A 94 -22.64 -15.18 -22.75
N ILE A 95 -22.39 -16.30 -23.42
CA ILE A 95 -23.35 -16.92 -24.34
C ILE A 95 -24.16 -17.95 -23.59
N LEU A 96 -25.48 -17.86 -23.71
CA LEU A 96 -26.44 -18.75 -23.07
C LEU A 96 -27.19 -19.56 -24.13
N TYR A 97 -27.27 -20.88 -23.96
CA TYR A 97 -28.16 -21.76 -24.71
C TYR A 97 -29.29 -22.22 -23.80
N ASN A 98 -30.55 -21.93 -24.13
CA ASN A 98 -31.70 -22.21 -23.25
C ASN A 98 -31.50 -21.70 -21.81
N ASN A 99 -30.89 -20.51 -21.67
CA ASN A 99 -30.50 -19.85 -20.40
C ASN A 99 -29.42 -20.57 -19.58
N GLN A 100 -28.76 -21.60 -20.12
CA GLN A 100 -27.57 -22.21 -19.50
C GLN A 100 -26.31 -21.62 -20.14
N PRO A 101 -25.27 -21.28 -19.36
CA PRO A 101 -24.04 -20.76 -19.92
C PRO A 101 -23.36 -21.83 -20.77
N LEU A 102 -23.00 -21.44 -21.98
CA LEU A 102 -22.38 -22.30 -22.99
C LEU A 102 -20.93 -21.88 -23.28
N GLY A 103 -20.69 -20.58 -23.40
CA GLY A 103 -19.38 -20.04 -23.74
C GLY A 103 -19.28 -18.53 -23.56
N SER A 104 -18.23 -17.97 -24.13
CA SER A 104 -17.96 -16.53 -24.19
C SER A 104 -18.03 -16.04 -25.64
N GLY A 105 -18.21 -14.74 -25.82
CA GLY A 105 -18.17 -14.09 -27.13
C GLY A 105 -17.92 -12.60 -26.99
N PHE A 106 -17.70 -11.91 -28.09
CA PHE A 106 -17.51 -10.45 -28.06
C PHE A 106 -18.11 -9.74 -29.26
N LEU A 107 -18.45 -8.47 -29.06
CA LEU A 107 -19.10 -7.60 -30.03
C LEU A 107 -18.07 -6.89 -30.90
N ILE A 108 -18.22 -6.98 -32.22
CA ILE A 108 -17.43 -6.26 -33.22
C ILE A 108 -18.33 -5.46 -34.16
N ASN A 109 -17.79 -4.36 -34.72
CA ASN A 109 -18.40 -3.60 -35.81
C ASN A 109 -19.90 -3.27 -35.58
N GLY A 110 -20.21 -2.75 -34.39
CA GLY A 110 -21.54 -2.31 -33.97
C GLY A 110 -22.43 -3.43 -33.43
N ASN A 111 -22.74 -4.45 -34.23
CA ASN A 111 -23.76 -5.44 -33.89
C ASN A 111 -23.38 -6.90 -34.22
N ILE A 112 -22.13 -7.20 -34.55
CA ILE A 112 -21.71 -8.55 -34.89
C ILE A 112 -21.10 -9.24 -33.67
N LEU A 113 -21.72 -10.32 -33.20
CA LEU A 113 -21.14 -11.22 -32.21
C LEU A 113 -20.16 -12.17 -32.90
N ILE A 114 -18.98 -12.35 -32.33
CA ILE A 114 -18.05 -13.42 -32.69
C ILE A 114 -17.85 -14.39 -31.52
N THR A 115 -17.85 -15.69 -31.81
CA THR A 115 -17.58 -16.80 -30.87
C THR A 115 -17.09 -18.04 -31.65
N ASN A 116 -16.88 -19.18 -31.00
CA ASN A 116 -16.52 -20.43 -31.68
C ASN A 116 -17.71 -21.07 -32.39
N ASN A 117 -17.44 -21.87 -33.44
CA ASN A 117 -18.48 -22.64 -34.11
C ASN A 117 -19.07 -23.71 -33.20
N HIS A 118 -18.26 -24.35 -32.36
CA HIS A 118 -18.81 -25.29 -31.37
C HIS A 118 -19.66 -24.64 -30.27
N VAL A 119 -19.65 -23.30 -30.16
CA VAL A 119 -20.55 -22.54 -29.27
C VAL A 119 -21.84 -22.12 -30.01
N ILE A 120 -21.76 -21.73 -31.27
CA ILE A 120 -22.93 -21.49 -32.14
C ILE A 120 -22.66 -22.17 -33.48
N SER A 121 -23.22 -23.36 -33.69
CA SER A 121 -22.81 -24.22 -34.81
C SER A 121 -23.57 -23.95 -36.10
N SER A 122 -24.81 -23.46 -36.00
CA SER A 122 -25.68 -23.22 -37.16
C SER A 122 -26.64 -22.04 -36.97
N LYS A 123 -27.30 -21.64 -38.06
CA LYS A 123 -28.35 -20.60 -38.03
C LYS A 123 -29.55 -21.01 -37.18
N GLU A 124 -29.89 -22.29 -37.18
CA GLU A 124 -31.03 -22.85 -36.46
C GLU A 124 -30.82 -22.79 -34.94
N GLU A 125 -29.58 -22.99 -34.47
CA GLU A 125 -29.26 -22.89 -33.04
C GLU A 125 -29.44 -21.48 -32.48
N CYS A 126 -29.27 -20.44 -33.30
CA CYS A 126 -29.43 -19.05 -32.89
C CYS A 126 -30.78 -18.78 -32.21
N ALA A 127 -31.84 -19.53 -32.56
CA ALA A 127 -33.17 -19.39 -31.93
C ALA A 127 -33.16 -19.66 -30.41
N ASN A 128 -32.20 -20.45 -29.92
CA ASN A 128 -32.06 -20.82 -28.51
C ASN A 128 -30.91 -20.08 -27.80
N ILE A 129 -30.20 -19.20 -28.52
CA ILE A 129 -29.03 -18.49 -28.02
C ILE A 129 -29.40 -17.09 -27.51
N LYS A 130 -28.72 -16.65 -26.46
CA LYS A 130 -28.69 -15.26 -26.00
C LYS A 130 -27.27 -14.83 -25.70
N ALA A 131 -26.89 -13.63 -26.13
CA ALA A 131 -25.66 -12.95 -25.72
C ALA A 131 -25.95 -12.06 -24.52
N GLU A 132 -25.29 -12.31 -23.39
CA GLU A 132 -25.49 -11.61 -22.12
C GLU A 132 -24.28 -10.76 -21.74
N PHE A 133 -24.45 -9.44 -21.79
CA PHE A 133 -23.42 -8.45 -21.47
C PHE A 133 -23.53 -7.96 -20.02
N PHE A 134 -22.44 -7.43 -19.48
CA PHE A 134 -22.33 -6.88 -18.11
C PHE A 134 -22.62 -7.89 -16.99
N TYR A 135 -22.49 -9.19 -17.25
CA TYR A 135 -22.54 -10.22 -16.22
C TYR A 135 -21.21 -10.27 -15.45
N GLU A 136 -21.02 -9.36 -14.50
CA GLU A 136 -19.77 -9.15 -13.75
C GLU A 136 -20.05 -8.71 -12.30
N ILE A 137 -19.04 -8.74 -11.44
CA ILE A 137 -19.14 -8.38 -10.02
C ILE A 137 -18.69 -6.93 -9.81
N ASP A 138 -19.47 -6.13 -9.09
CA ASP A 138 -19.13 -4.76 -8.68
C ASP A 138 -18.21 -4.71 -7.44
N GLU A 139 -17.78 -3.52 -7.05
CA GLU A 139 -16.85 -3.29 -5.92
C GLU A 139 -17.40 -3.75 -4.56
N GLU A 140 -18.72 -3.95 -4.47
CA GLU A 140 -19.41 -4.47 -3.28
C GLU A 140 -19.63 -5.99 -3.32
N GLY A 141 -19.17 -6.68 -4.36
CA GLY A 141 -19.34 -8.12 -4.52
C GLY A 141 -20.68 -8.54 -5.12
N ARG A 142 -21.46 -7.61 -5.71
CA ARG A 142 -22.79 -7.87 -6.29
C ARG A 142 -22.69 -8.06 -7.80
N ILE A 143 -23.57 -8.89 -8.36
CA ILE A 143 -23.66 -9.07 -9.81
C ILE A 143 -24.38 -7.86 -10.42
N LEU A 144 -23.76 -7.20 -11.40
CA LEU A 144 -24.38 -6.12 -12.18
C LEU A 144 -25.59 -6.62 -12.98
N ASN A 145 -26.52 -5.71 -13.33
CA ASN A 145 -27.73 -6.07 -14.08
C ASN A 145 -27.39 -6.45 -15.53
N PRO A 146 -27.44 -7.74 -15.91
CA PRO A 146 -27.02 -8.16 -17.24
C PRO A 146 -28.05 -7.77 -18.31
N ILE A 147 -27.55 -7.48 -19.52
CA ILE A 147 -28.37 -7.12 -20.69
C ILE A 147 -28.24 -8.22 -21.73
N GLN A 148 -29.38 -8.71 -22.24
CA GLN A 148 -29.42 -9.83 -23.18
C GLN A 148 -29.86 -9.36 -24.57
N PHE A 149 -29.22 -9.90 -25.60
CA PHE A 149 -29.56 -9.73 -27.02
C PHE A 149 -29.66 -11.08 -27.71
N ARG A 150 -30.56 -11.20 -28.68
CA ARG A 150 -30.71 -12.40 -29.51
C ARG A 150 -29.92 -12.29 -30.82
N PRO A 151 -29.36 -13.40 -31.34
CA PRO A 151 -28.77 -13.41 -32.68
C PRO A 151 -29.82 -13.36 -33.79
N GLU A 152 -29.50 -12.66 -34.87
CA GLU A 152 -30.27 -12.51 -36.11
C GLU A 152 -29.46 -13.07 -37.30
N PRO A 153 -29.45 -14.39 -37.51
CA PRO A 153 -28.64 -15.04 -38.55
C PRO A 153 -29.05 -14.70 -39.99
N GLU A 154 -30.24 -14.12 -40.18
CA GLU A 154 -30.72 -13.63 -41.48
C GLU A 154 -30.15 -12.25 -41.82
N THR A 155 -29.73 -11.48 -40.81
CA THR A 155 -29.10 -10.16 -40.99
C THR A 155 -27.62 -10.30 -41.35
N PHE A 156 -26.91 -11.20 -40.65
CA PHE A 156 -25.55 -11.61 -41.00
C PHE A 156 -25.23 -12.92 -40.29
N PHE A 157 -24.70 -13.90 -41.04
CA PHE A 157 -24.17 -15.14 -40.48
C PHE A 157 -23.00 -15.65 -41.32
N PHE A 158 -21.89 -15.96 -40.66
CA PHE A 158 -20.69 -16.49 -41.28
C PHE A 158 -19.95 -17.39 -40.32
N THR A 159 -19.69 -18.64 -40.72
CA THR A 159 -19.10 -19.66 -39.86
C THR A 159 -18.04 -20.48 -40.58
N SER A 160 -17.11 -21.05 -39.82
CA SER A 160 -16.24 -22.14 -40.24
C SER A 160 -16.33 -23.27 -39.23
N ASP A 161 -16.66 -24.46 -39.72
CA ASP A 161 -16.85 -25.67 -38.90
C ASP A 161 -15.59 -26.00 -38.09
N ILE A 162 -15.75 -26.72 -36.98
CA ILE A 162 -14.61 -27.22 -36.20
C ILE A 162 -13.83 -28.33 -36.91
N GLU A 163 -14.47 -29.11 -37.78
CA GLU A 163 -13.83 -30.20 -38.50
C GLU A 163 -13.00 -29.70 -39.70
N LYS A 164 -11.77 -30.20 -39.83
CA LYS A 164 -10.92 -29.91 -40.99
C LYS A 164 -11.36 -30.78 -42.16
N LYS A 165 -11.78 -30.15 -43.26
CA LYS A 165 -12.14 -30.83 -44.51
C LYS A 165 -10.90 -30.96 -45.40
N PRO A 166 -10.56 -32.16 -45.91
CA PRO A 166 -9.42 -32.34 -46.81
C PRO A 166 -9.51 -31.43 -48.03
N GLY A 167 -8.43 -30.71 -48.34
CA GLY A 167 -8.35 -29.82 -49.51
C GLY A 167 -8.98 -28.43 -49.31
N ASP A 168 -9.66 -28.16 -48.19
CA ASP A 168 -10.13 -26.82 -47.85
C ASP A 168 -9.24 -26.21 -46.76
N GLU A 169 -8.39 -25.27 -47.19
CA GLU A 169 -7.43 -24.56 -46.33
C GLU A 169 -8.11 -23.85 -45.14
N PHE A 170 -9.34 -23.38 -45.28
CA PHE A 170 -10.02 -22.53 -44.29
C PHE A 170 -11.16 -23.23 -43.54
N SER A 171 -11.41 -24.50 -43.86
CA SER A 171 -12.20 -25.37 -43.01
C SER A 171 -11.51 -25.57 -41.66
N GLY A 172 -12.28 -25.95 -40.65
CA GLY A 172 -11.73 -26.26 -39.34
C GLY A 172 -11.44 -25.03 -38.46
N LEU A 173 -11.63 -23.78 -38.90
CA LEU A 173 -11.21 -22.63 -38.08
C LEU A 173 -12.04 -22.47 -36.81
N ASP A 174 -13.21 -23.08 -36.68
CA ASP A 174 -14.03 -23.08 -35.47
C ASP A 174 -14.45 -21.69 -34.97
N PHE A 175 -15.10 -20.91 -35.83
CA PHE A 175 -15.66 -19.61 -35.45
C PHE A 175 -17.01 -19.38 -36.09
N THR A 176 -17.83 -18.54 -35.44
CA THR A 176 -19.10 -18.03 -35.93
C THR A 176 -19.15 -16.52 -35.71
N MET A 177 -19.54 -15.78 -36.75
CA MET A 177 -19.93 -14.37 -36.71
C MET A 177 -21.43 -14.29 -37.01
N VAL A 178 -22.19 -13.63 -36.14
CA VAL A 178 -23.64 -13.48 -36.28
C VAL A 178 -24.09 -12.08 -35.85
N ALA A 179 -25.01 -11.47 -36.57
CA ALA A 179 -25.61 -10.20 -36.14
C ALA A 179 -26.45 -10.39 -34.86
N LEU A 180 -26.53 -9.36 -34.02
CA LEU A 180 -27.44 -9.27 -32.89
C LEU A 180 -28.58 -8.29 -33.18
N GLU A 181 -29.74 -8.53 -32.57
CA GLU A 181 -30.92 -7.66 -32.66
C GLU A 181 -30.57 -6.20 -32.30
N GLU A 182 -31.11 -5.23 -33.04
CA GLU A 182 -30.80 -3.80 -32.81
C GLU A 182 -31.33 -3.30 -31.46
N LEU A 183 -32.53 -3.77 -31.09
CA LEU A 183 -33.25 -3.43 -29.88
C LEU A 183 -33.69 -4.70 -29.18
N ASN A 184 -33.28 -4.89 -27.92
CA ASN A 184 -33.72 -6.05 -27.18
C ASN A 184 -35.15 -5.89 -26.61
N VAL A 185 -35.65 -6.98 -26.02
CA VAL A 185 -37.00 -7.02 -25.40
C VAL A 185 -37.23 -5.99 -24.29
N LYS A 186 -36.17 -5.39 -23.73
CA LYS A 186 -36.24 -4.33 -22.70
C LYS A 186 -36.04 -2.92 -23.29
N GLY A 187 -35.96 -2.78 -24.62
CA GLY A 187 -35.77 -1.52 -25.33
C GLY A 187 -34.34 -0.96 -25.25
N LYS A 188 -33.34 -1.78 -24.92
CA LYS A 188 -31.91 -1.39 -24.96
C LYS A 188 -31.35 -1.60 -26.36
N LYS A 189 -30.51 -0.66 -26.82
CA LYS A 189 -29.92 -0.74 -28.16
C LYS A 189 -28.57 -1.46 -28.11
N ILE A 190 -28.28 -2.28 -29.12
CA ILE A 190 -26.96 -2.94 -29.21
C ILE A 190 -25.83 -1.90 -29.37
N THR A 191 -26.14 -0.77 -30.01
CA THR A 191 -25.22 0.37 -30.20
C THR A 191 -24.85 1.09 -28.90
N ASP A 192 -25.55 0.84 -27.79
CA ASP A 192 -25.19 1.38 -26.48
C ASP A 192 -24.01 0.60 -25.86
N ILE A 193 -23.69 -0.58 -26.39
CA ILE A 193 -22.55 -1.40 -25.97
C ILE A 193 -21.37 -1.05 -26.88
N PRO A 194 -20.18 -0.75 -26.31
CA PRO A 194 -18.98 -0.56 -27.12
C PRO A 194 -18.73 -1.79 -27.99
N SER A 195 -18.44 -1.59 -29.28
CA SER A 195 -18.03 -2.66 -30.18
C SER A 195 -16.55 -2.54 -30.51
N LEU A 196 -15.88 -3.67 -30.65
CA LEU A 196 -14.47 -3.72 -31.02
C LEU A 196 -14.31 -3.66 -32.54
N GLU A 197 -13.16 -3.19 -32.99
CA GLU A 197 -12.74 -3.36 -34.37
C GLU A 197 -11.57 -4.34 -34.40
N ILE A 198 -11.62 -5.31 -35.32
CA ILE A 198 -10.59 -6.33 -35.46
C ILE A 198 -9.67 -6.03 -36.65
N ASP A 199 -8.40 -6.39 -36.49
CA ASP A 199 -7.36 -6.18 -37.48
C ASP A 199 -6.67 -7.50 -37.87
N GLY A 200 -6.60 -7.76 -39.17
CA GLY A 200 -6.00 -8.97 -39.74
C GLY A 200 -4.50 -8.85 -40.02
N ASN A 201 -3.89 -7.68 -39.81
CA ASN A 201 -2.45 -7.50 -40.02
C ASN A 201 -1.62 -8.11 -38.89
N ALA A 202 -0.39 -8.51 -39.21
CA ALA A 202 0.58 -9.03 -38.24
C ALA A 202 1.12 -7.92 -37.30
N GLY A 203 1.98 -8.30 -36.36
CA GLY A 203 2.69 -7.37 -35.46
C GLY A 203 1.88 -6.86 -34.28
N LYS A 204 0.65 -7.37 -34.04
CA LYS A 204 -0.15 -7.03 -32.84
C LYS A 204 0.48 -7.54 -31.53
N ILE A 205 1.28 -8.61 -31.65
CA ILE A 205 2.03 -9.25 -30.57
C ILE A 205 3.25 -9.97 -31.18
N THR A 206 4.30 -10.14 -30.39
CA THR A 206 5.50 -10.94 -30.69
C THR A 206 5.63 -12.08 -29.70
N LYS A 207 6.30 -13.19 -30.07
CA LYS A 207 6.56 -14.28 -29.12
C LYS A 207 7.35 -13.74 -27.92
N GLY A 208 6.96 -14.15 -26.72
CA GLY A 208 7.40 -13.59 -25.45
C GLY A 208 6.47 -12.51 -24.88
N GLY A 209 5.64 -11.88 -25.71
CA GLY A 209 4.70 -10.83 -25.29
C GLY A 209 3.52 -11.37 -24.48
N THR A 210 2.92 -10.50 -23.67
CA THR A 210 1.82 -10.85 -22.75
C THR A 210 0.45 -10.80 -23.45
N CYS A 211 -0.28 -11.90 -23.38
CA CYS A 211 -1.69 -12.02 -23.77
C CYS A 211 -2.59 -11.98 -22.54
N ILE A 212 -3.83 -11.51 -22.65
CA ILE A 212 -4.86 -11.76 -21.64
C ILE A 212 -6.14 -12.23 -22.31
N ILE A 213 -6.98 -12.96 -21.57
CA ILE A 213 -8.32 -13.33 -22.02
C ILE A 213 -9.37 -12.76 -21.07
N ILE A 214 -10.39 -12.12 -21.63
CA ILE A 214 -11.55 -11.63 -20.87
C ILE A 214 -12.71 -12.60 -21.13
N GLN A 215 -13.17 -13.28 -20.08
CA GLN A 215 -13.92 -14.53 -20.24
C GLN A 215 -14.96 -14.73 -19.14
N HIS A 216 -15.87 -15.68 -19.36
CA HIS A 216 -16.85 -16.18 -18.38
C HIS A 216 -16.55 -17.63 -17.97
N PRO A 217 -15.50 -17.88 -17.16
CA PRO A 217 -15.05 -19.22 -16.82
C PRO A 217 -16.10 -19.94 -15.98
N ASN A 218 -16.44 -21.18 -16.32
CA ASN A 218 -17.57 -21.97 -15.83
C ASN A 218 -18.91 -21.23 -15.88
N GLY A 219 -19.06 -20.30 -16.83
CA GLY A 219 -20.21 -19.41 -16.90
C GLY A 219 -20.30 -18.41 -15.74
N GLN A 220 -19.26 -18.23 -14.93
CA GLN A 220 -19.23 -17.30 -13.80
C GLN A 220 -19.18 -15.83 -14.28
N PRO A 221 -19.35 -14.86 -13.36
CA PRO A 221 -19.13 -13.45 -13.67
C PRO A 221 -17.77 -13.22 -14.34
N LYS A 222 -17.71 -12.23 -15.22
CA LYS A 222 -16.56 -11.91 -16.09
C LYS A 222 -15.25 -11.82 -15.30
N LYS A 223 -14.20 -12.46 -15.79
CA LYS A 223 -12.86 -12.51 -15.16
C LYS A 223 -11.75 -12.47 -16.22
N THR A 224 -10.54 -12.11 -15.80
CA THR A 224 -9.30 -12.19 -16.57
C THR A 224 -8.14 -12.56 -15.65
N SER A 225 -7.10 -13.23 -16.16
CA SER A 225 -5.86 -13.50 -15.43
C SER A 225 -4.78 -12.53 -15.92
N LEU A 226 -4.02 -11.93 -15.00
CA LEU A 226 -2.97 -10.95 -15.32
C LEU A 226 -1.54 -11.48 -15.09
N ASN A 227 -1.39 -12.67 -14.51
CA ASN A 227 -0.10 -13.26 -14.18
C ASN A 227 0.23 -14.44 -15.11
N ASN A 228 1.51 -14.62 -15.47
CA ASN A 228 2.01 -15.75 -16.27
C ASN A 228 1.26 -15.97 -17.60
N ASN A 229 1.19 -14.95 -18.46
CA ASN A 229 0.42 -15.03 -19.70
C ASN A 229 1.23 -14.77 -20.99
N SER A 230 2.27 -15.55 -21.26
CA SER A 230 3.11 -15.33 -22.45
C SER A 230 2.58 -16.04 -23.70
N PHE A 231 2.55 -15.34 -24.84
CA PHE A 231 2.42 -15.94 -26.17
C PHE A 231 3.76 -16.53 -26.60
N PHE A 232 3.84 -17.82 -26.89
CA PHE A 232 5.14 -18.49 -27.09
C PHE A 232 5.25 -19.32 -28.38
N SER A 233 4.15 -19.76 -28.96
CA SER A 233 4.18 -20.52 -30.22
C SER A 233 2.99 -20.16 -31.10
N GLU A 234 3.13 -20.37 -32.41
CA GLU A 234 2.02 -20.24 -33.35
C GLU A 234 2.10 -21.29 -34.45
N THR A 235 0.95 -21.57 -35.04
CA THR A 235 0.80 -22.41 -36.23
C THR A 235 0.07 -21.61 -37.30
N GLN A 236 -0.24 -22.23 -38.44
CA GLN A 236 -0.95 -21.54 -39.52
C GLN A 236 -2.28 -20.96 -39.04
N ASP A 237 -3.02 -21.68 -38.20
CA ASP A 237 -4.38 -21.32 -37.79
C ASP A 237 -4.47 -20.85 -36.33
N LEU A 238 -3.53 -21.26 -35.46
CA LEU A 238 -3.61 -21.07 -34.01
C LEU A 238 -2.42 -20.27 -33.43
N ILE A 239 -2.64 -19.59 -32.31
CA ILE A 239 -1.60 -19.17 -31.37
C ILE A 239 -1.68 -20.00 -30.09
N MET A 240 -0.51 -20.22 -29.48
CA MET A 240 -0.35 -20.90 -28.19
C MET A 240 0.15 -19.90 -27.15
N TYR A 241 -0.53 -19.84 -26.03
CA TYR A 241 -0.24 -18.89 -24.96
C TYR A 241 -0.59 -19.47 -23.60
N GLU A 242 0.07 -18.98 -22.57
CA GLU A 242 -0.27 -19.27 -21.19
C GLU A 242 -1.36 -18.32 -20.71
N THR A 243 -2.30 -18.82 -19.92
CA THR A 243 -3.27 -18.06 -19.11
C THR A 243 -4.18 -19.03 -18.37
N ASP A 244 -4.82 -18.58 -17.28
CA ASP A 244 -5.84 -19.38 -16.61
C ASP A 244 -7.15 -19.37 -17.40
N SER A 245 -7.63 -20.55 -17.82
CA SER A 245 -8.93 -20.74 -18.46
C SER A 245 -9.67 -21.93 -17.83
N LEU A 246 -11.01 -21.91 -17.90
CA LEU A 246 -11.87 -23.01 -17.47
C LEU A 246 -12.96 -23.23 -18.52
N SER A 247 -13.75 -24.31 -18.40
CA SER A 247 -14.86 -24.58 -19.31
C SER A 247 -15.79 -23.36 -19.42
N GLY A 248 -16.27 -22.97 -20.61
CA GLY A 248 -17.07 -21.75 -20.81
C GLY A 248 -16.26 -20.50 -21.21
N SER A 249 -14.94 -20.61 -21.23
CA SER A 249 -14.04 -19.60 -21.81
C SER A 249 -14.00 -19.59 -23.34
N SER A 250 -14.44 -20.68 -23.99
CA SER A 250 -14.51 -20.81 -25.46
C SER A 250 -15.24 -19.63 -26.09
N GLY A 251 -14.57 -18.95 -27.00
CA GLY A 251 -15.06 -17.78 -27.72
C GLY A 251 -14.67 -16.43 -27.09
N ALA A 252 -13.89 -16.42 -26.00
CA ALA A 252 -13.34 -15.20 -25.42
C ALA A 252 -12.31 -14.53 -26.34
N PRO A 253 -12.22 -13.18 -26.35
CA PRO A 253 -11.14 -12.50 -27.05
C PRO A 253 -9.80 -12.71 -26.33
N VAL A 254 -8.76 -13.04 -27.11
CA VAL A 254 -7.36 -12.99 -26.67
C VAL A 254 -6.78 -11.65 -27.09
N ILE A 255 -6.26 -10.90 -26.13
CA ILE A 255 -5.84 -9.50 -26.28
C ILE A 255 -4.35 -9.41 -25.97
N ALA A 256 -3.59 -8.72 -26.81
CA ALA A 256 -2.20 -8.37 -26.49
C ALA A 256 -2.19 -7.19 -25.51
N LEU A 257 -1.56 -7.34 -24.34
CA LEU A 257 -1.64 -6.41 -23.21
C LEU A 257 -1.00 -5.04 -23.52
N ASP A 258 0.09 -5.07 -24.30
CA ASP A 258 0.88 -3.91 -24.70
C ASP A 258 0.14 -3.02 -25.73
N THR A 259 -0.51 -3.63 -26.72
CA THR A 259 -1.21 -2.92 -27.80
C THR A 259 -2.71 -2.74 -27.54
N CYS A 260 -3.29 -3.51 -26.61
CA CYS A 260 -4.72 -3.65 -26.41
C CYS A 260 -5.48 -4.12 -27.67
N GLU A 261 -4.82 -4.87 -28.56
CA GLU A 261 -5.41 -5.38 -29.80
C GLU A 261 -5.81 -6.86 -29.68
N ILE A 262 -6.91 -7.25 -30.33
CA ILE A 262 -7.37 -8.65 -30.34
C ILE A 262 -6.48 -9.47 -31.29
N VAL A 263 -5.81 -10.48 -30.75
CA VAL A 263 -4.88 -11.34 -31.50
C VAL A 263 -5.52 -12.66 -31.91
N ALA A 264 -6.39 -13.23 -31.08
CA ALA A 264 -7.06 -14.50 -31.33
C ALA A 264 -8.45 -14.61 -30.69
N LEU A 265 -9.17 -15.64 -31.08
CA LEU A 265 -10.40 -16.14 -30.46
C LEU A 265 -10.05 -17.40 -29.64
N HIS A 266 -10.17 -17.35 -28.32
CA HIS A 266 -9.85 -18.49 -27.45
C HIS A 266 -10.69 -19.71 -27.83
N GLN A 267 -10.05 -20.85 -28.06
CA GLN A 267 -10.72 -22.08 -28.49
C GLN A 267 -10.75 -23.12 -27.36
N THR A 268 -9.58 -23.47 -26.83
CA THR A 268 -9.45 -24.56 -25.84
C THR A 268 -8.13 -24.48 -25.07
N GLY A 269 -7.99 -25.31 -24.03
CA GLY A 269 -6.70 -25.65 -23.42
C GLY A 269 -5.93 -26.66 -24.28
N VAL A 270 -4.60 -26.66 -24.16
CA VAL A 270 -3.71 -27.67 -24.75
C VAL A 270 -3.31 -28.63 -23.64
N PRO A 271 -3.78 -29.90 -23.66
CA PRO A 271 -3.42 -30.85 -22.64
C PRO A 271 -1.99 -31.34 -22.87
N LYS A 272 -1.33 -31.75 -21.79
CA LYS A 272 -0.12 -32.56 -21.89
C LYS A 272 -0.49 -33.91 -22.50
N MET A 273 0.36 -34.44 -23.37
CA MET A 273 0.13 -35.71 -24.05
C MET A 273 1.32 -36.65 -23.88
N ASP A 274 1.08 -37.95 -23.95
CA ASP A 274 2.12 -38.96 -24.00
C ASP A 274 2.77 -39.08 -25.40
N ASP A 275 3.75 -39.98 -25.53
CA ASP A 275 4.44 -40.25 -26.79
C ASP A 275 3.49 -40.72 -27.92
N ASN A 276 2.32 -41.27 -27.56
CA ASN A 276 1.28 -41.69 -28.50
C ASN A 276 0.24 -40.58 -28.77
N LYS A 277 0.52 -39.34 -28.35
CA LYS A 277 -0.34 -38.16 -28.50
C LYS A 277 -1.70 -38.29 -27.81
N ARG A 278 -1.75 -39.00 -26.69
CA ARG A 278 -2.97 -39.14 -25.87
C ARG A 278 -2.88 -38.19 -24.68
N PRO A 279 -3.94 -37.41 -24.37
CA PRO A 279 -3.95 -36.49 -23.23
C PRO A 279 -3.67 -37.19 -21.89
N LEU A 280 -3.01 -36.48 -20.98
CA LEU A 280 -2.63 -36.96 -19.66
C LEU A 280 -3.37 -36.21 -18.56
N THR A 281 -3.69 -36.93 -17.49
CA THR A 281 -4.12 -36.37 -16.21
C THR A 281 -2.92 -35.86 -15.42
N LYS A 282 -3.16 -35.01 -14.41
CA LYS A 282 -2.16 -34.55 -13.45
C LYS A 282 -1.44 -35.69 -12.71
N SER A 283 -2.03 -36.89 -12.69
CA SER A 283 -1.42 -38.10 -12.10
C SER A 283 -0.50 -38.86 -13.07
N GLY A 284 -0.42 -38.43 -14.34
CA GLY A 284 0.33 -39.10 -15.40
C GLY A 284 -0.42 -40.25 -16.09
N ALA A 285 -1.69 -40.52 -15.73
CA ALA A 285 -2.54 -41.48 -16.44
C ALA A 285 -3.14 -40.89 -17.72
N VAL A 286 -3.43 -41.74 -18.72
CA VAL A 286 -4.11 -41.31 -19.96
C VAL A 286 -5.54 -40.90 -19.66
N ALA A 287 -5.91 -39.67 -20.03
CA ALA A 287 -7.26 -39.16 -19.88
C ALA A 287 -8.20 -39.76 -20.93
N THR A 288 -9.44 -40.02 -20.52
CA THR A 288 -10.55 -40.52 -21.35
C THR A 288 -11.52 -39.38 -21.68
N LEU A 289 -12.48 -39.64 -22.57
CA LEU A 289 -13.54 -38.67 -22.92
C LEU A 289 -14.39 -38.24 -21.71
N ASP A 290 -14.46 -39.09 -20.67
CA ASP A 290 -15.22 -38.83 -19.45
C ASP A 290 -14.38 -38.19 -18.33
N THR A 291 -13.08 -37.97 -18.56
CA THR A 291 -12.18 -37.38 -17.56
C THR A 291 -12.54 -35.90 -17.34
N PRO A 292 -12.74 -35.46 -16.09
CA PRO A 292 -13.01 -34.06 -15.77
C PRO A 292 -11.86 -33.14 -16.21
N ASP A 293 -12.20 -31.95 -16.73
CA ASP A 293 -11.20 -30.98 -17.25
C ASP A 293 -10.21 -30.51 -16.17
N ASP A 294 -10.60 -30.53 -14.90
CA ASP A 294 -9.76 -30.16 -13.75
C ASP A 294 -8.76 -31.27 -13.34
N GLU A 295 -8.95 -32.50 -13.81
CA GLU A 295 -8.00 -33.61 -13.63
C GLU A 295 -6.94 -33.67 -14.75
N ILE A 296 -7.17 -32.99 -15.88
CA ILE A 296 -6.25 -32.94 -17.02
C ILE A 296 -5.04 -32.03 -16.68
N GLU A 297 -3.84 -32.46 -17.07
CA GLU A 297 -2.65 -31.63 -17.00
C GLU A 297 -2.59 -30.74 -18.25
N TRP A 298 -2.66 -29.43 -18.08
CA TRP A 298 -2.66 -28.45 -19.19
C TRP A 298 -1.28 -27.81 -19.33
N VAL A 299 -0.80 -27.66 -20.57
CA VAL A 299 0.50 -27.03 -20.86
C VAL A 299 0.36 -25.62 -21.44
N ALA A 300 -0.78 -25.31 -22.06
CA ALA A 300 -1.03 -24.01 -22.68
C ALA A 300 -2.52 -23.83 -23.00
N ASN A 301 -2.86 -22.73 -23.66
CA ASN A 301 -4.12 -22.48 -24.33
C ASN A 301 -3.91 -22.29 -25.83
N ALA A 302 -4.92 -22.65 -26.62
CA ALA A 302 -4.95 -22.44 -28.06
C ALA A 302 -6.03 -21.43 -28.44
N GLY A 303 -5.70 -20.47 -29.30
CA GLY A 303 -6.63 -19.49 -29.84
C GLY A 303 -6.53 -19.37 -31.36
N ILE A 304 -7.67 -19.22 -32.04
CA ILE A 304 -7.74 -19.06 -33.50
C ILE A 304 -7.31 -17.66 -33.89
N ARG A 305 -6.36 -17.55 -34.82
CA ARG A 305 -5.80 -16.27 -35.25
C ARG A 305 -6.87 -15.39 -35.90
N ILE A 306 -7.06 -14.18 -35.38
CA ILE A 306 -7.95 -13.18 -36.00
C ILE A 306 -7.54 -12.90 -37.46
N SER A 307 -6.24 -12.94 -37.77
CA SER A 307 -5.73 -12.77 -39.13
C SER A 307 -6.26 -13.84 -40.10
N ARG A 308 -6.40 -15.09 -39.66
CA ARG A 308 -6.90 -16.20 -40.48
C ARG A 308 -8.40 -16.13 -40.70
N ILE A 309 -9.15 -15.75 -39.66
CA ILE A 309 -10.59 -15.50 -39.76
C ILE A 309 -10.87 -14.39 -40.78
N LEU A 310 -10.12 -13.29 -40.71
CA LEU A 310 -10.29 -12.15 -41.62
C LEU A 310 -9.79 -12.44 -43.04
N GLU A 311 -8.77 -13.28 -43.21
CA GLU A 311 -8.35 -13.76 -44.53
C GLU A 311 -9.45 -14.58 -45.22
N LEU A 312 -10.09 -15.49 -44.47
CA LEU A 312 -11.24 -16.24 -44.98
C LEU A 312 -12.40 -15.31 -45.34
N LEU A 313 -12.74 -14.36 -44.45
CA LEU A 313 -13.79 -13.37 -44.71
C LEU A 313 -13.49 -12.54 -45.98
N GLN A 314 -12.23 -12.13 -46.17
CA GLN A 314 -11.79 -11.41 -47.36
C GLN A 314 -11.98 -12.22 -48.64
N LYS A 315 -11.71 -13.53 -48.61
CA LYS A 315 -11.90 -14.46 -49.73
C LYS A 315 -13.37 -14.82 -50.00
N LYS A 316 -14.23 -14.74 -48.98
CA LYS A 316 -15.66 -15.09 -49.10
C LYS A 316 -16.44 -14.07 -49.93
N ASN A 317 -17.12 -14.50 -50.99
CA ASN A 317 -18.14 -13.69 -51.66
C ASN A 317 -19.52 -14.19 -51.21
N PHE A 318 -20.32 -13.33 -50.60
CA PHE A 318 -21.67 -13.70 -50.17
C PHE A 318 -22.66 -13.51 -51.32
N ASP A 319 -23.70 -14.35 -51.37
CA ASP A 319 -24.78 -14.17 -52.35
C ASP A 319 -25.63 -12.93 -52.04
N ASP A 320 -25.77 -12.61 -50.75
CA ASP A 320 -26.46 -11.40 -50.29
C ASP A 320 -25.54 -10.16 -50.35
N PRO A 321 -25.91 -9.11 -51.12
CA PRO A 321 -25.20 -7.83 -51.13
C PRO A 321 -25.05 -7.18 -49.76
N ALA A 322 -26.02 -7.32 -48.86
CA ALA A 322 -25.96 -6.76 -47.50
C ALA A 322 -24.86 -7.43 -46.66
N HIS A 323 -24.69 -8.75 -46.81
CA HIS A 323 -23.58 -9.48 -46.18
C HIS A 323 -22.22 -9.03 -46.72
N ASN A 324 -22.10 -8.74 -48.03
CA ASN A 324 -20.88 -8.17 -48.60
C ASN A 324 -20.58 -6.75 -48.09
N LEU A 325 -21.62 -5.94 -47.86
CA LEU A 325 -21.46 -4.62 -47.24
C LEU A 325 -20.93 -4.76 -45.81
N LYS A 326 -21.54 -5.64 -44.99
CA LYS A 326 -21.11 -5.91 -43.62
C LYS A 326 -19.68 -6.47 -43.57
N LYS A 327 -19.33 -7.38 -44.49
CA LYS A 327 -17.96 -7.86 -44.69
C LYS A 327 -16.98 -6.69 -44.90
N ASN A 328 -17.33 -5.73 -45.76
CA ASN A 328 -16.46 -4.59 -46.04
C ASN A 328 -16.30 -3.66 -44.83
N GLU A 329 -17.35 -3.49 -44.02
CA GLU A 329 -17.27 -2.77 -42.73
C GLU A 329 -16.30 -3.46 -41.77
N ILE A 330 -16.40 -4.78 -41.62
CA ILE A 330 -15.49 -5.57 -40.77
C ILE A 330 -14.03 -5.46 -41.26
N LEU A 331 -13.81 -5.51 -42.57
CA LEU A 331 -12.47 -5.45 -43.17
C LEU A 331 -11.89 -4.02 -43.26
N ALA A 332 -12.67 -2.98 -42.95
CA ALA A 332 -12.27 -1.59 -43.11
C ALA A 332 -11.01 -1.25 -42.31
N ARG A 333 -10.94 -1.67 -41.04
CA ARG A 333 -9.76 -1.46 -40.19
C ARG A 333 -8.54 -2.18 -40.74
N THR A 334 -8.69 -3.43 -41.17
CA THR A 334 -7.59 -4.23 -41.74
C THR A 334 -6.99 -3.54 -42.97
N HIS A 335 -7.82 -3.02 -43.88
CA HIS A 335 -7.33 -2.30 -45.06
C HIS A 335 -6.67 -0.97 -44.73
N LYS A 336 -7.23 -0.22 -43.76
CA LYS A 336 -6.67 1.05 -43.30
C LYS A 336 -5.28 0.85 -42.69
N ILE A 337 -5.17 -0.02 -41.67
CA ILE A 337 -3.92 -0.33 -40.98
C ILE A 337 -2.88 -0.89 -41.97
N LYS A 338 -3.28 -1.76 -42.90
CA LYS A 338 -2.37 -2.32 -43.92
C LYS A 338 -1.74 -1.24 -44.79
N LYS A 339 -2.47 -0.16 -45.11
CA LYS A 339 -1.94 0.97 -45.88
C LYS A 339 -0.98 1.80 -45.03
N GLU A 340 -1.36 2.10 -43.79
CA GLU A 340 -0.53 2.86 -42.84
C GLU A 340 0.80 2.14 -42.55
N LEU A 341 0.76 0.85 -42.21
CA LEU A 341 1.94 0.04 -41.95
C LEU A 341 2.88 -0.07 -43.15
N ARG A 342 2.36 -0.17 -44.38
CA ARG A 342 3.20 -0.21 -45.59
C ARG A 342 4.00 1.08 -45.78
N GLU A 343 3.39 2.23 -45.50
CA GLU A 343 4.08 3.51 -45.59
C GLU A 343 5.12 3.66 -44.47
N VAL A 344 4.79 3.25 -43.24
CA VAL A 344 5.73 3.29 -42.10
C VAL A 344 6.92 2.36 -42.36
N VAL A 345 6.69 1.09 -42.70
CA VAL A 345 7.76 0.09 -42.98
C VAL A 345 8.67 0.56 -44.11
N LYS A 346 8.13 1.19 -45.17
CA LYS A 346 8.93 1.70 -46.29
C LYS A 346 9.90 2.82 -45.87
N ASN A 347 9.54 3.59 -44.85
CA ASN A 347 10.31 4.74 -44.38
C ASN A 347 11.13 4.45 -43.11
N GLN A 348 10.96 3.26 -42.53
CA GLN A 348 11.71 2.84 -41.35
C GLN A 348 13.13 2.38 -41.73
N PRO A 349 14.13 2.63 -40.86
CA PRO A 349 15.46 2.05 -41.04
C PRO A 349 15.38 0.51 -41.02
N GLU A 350 16.22 -0.14 -41.83
CA GLU A 350 16.31 -1.59 -41.89
C GLU A 350 16.92 -2.10 -40.56
N ILE A 351 16.13 -2.83 -39.77
CA ILE A 351 16.52 -3.33 -38.45
C ILE A 351 16.29 -4.84 -38.44
N SER A 352 17.36 -5.60 -38.21
CA SER A 352 17.24 -7.05 -38.10
C SER A 352 16.81 -7.46 -36.69
N LEU A 353 15.99 -8.52 -36.60
CA LEU A 353 15.65 -9.20 -35.35
C LEU A 353 16.91 -9.72 -34.65
N ALA A 354 17.96 -10.06 -35.41
CA ALA A 354 19.26 -10.43 -34.85
C ALA A 354 19.93 -9.26 -34.11
N GLU A 355 19.90 -8.05 -34.67
CA GLU A 355 20.37 -6.84 -33.99
C GLU A 355 19.53 -6.54 -32.75
N ALA A 356 18.21 -6.64 -32.83
CA ALA A 356 17.33 -6.45 -31.68
C ALA A 356 17.61 -7.45 -30.54
N LYS A 357 17.83 -8.73 -30.86
CA LYS A 357 18.25 -9.75 -29.88
C LYS A 357 19.62 -9.47 -29.28
N ASN A 358 20.58 -9.04 -30.11
CA ASN A 358 21.91 -8.68 -29.65
C ASN A 358 21.87 -7.43 -28.76
N GLU A 359 21.02 -6.44 -29.08
CA GLU A 359 20.84 -5.24 -28.27
C GLU A 359 20.13 -5.56 -26.95
N ALA A 360 19.14 -6.46 -26.97
CA ALA A 360 18.53 -7.03 -25.76
C ALA A 360 19.56 -7.66 -24.82
N GLN A 361 20.51 -8.40 -25.40
CA GLN A 361 21.57 -9.06 -24.65
C GLN A 361 22.63 -8.07 -24.16
N LYS A 362 22.98 -7.05 -24.95
CA LYS A 362 23.91 -5.98 -24.55
C LYS A 362 23.36 -5.10 -23.43
N LEU A 363 22.08 -4.74 -23.46
CA LEU A 363 21.42 -4.00 -22.38
C LEU A 363 21.56 -4.71 -21.02
N LYS A 364 21.66 -6.05 -21.03
CA LYS A 364 21.93 -6.88 -19.85
C LYS A 364 23.43 -6.92 -19.45
N GLU A 365 24.35 -6.81 -20.40
CA GLU A 365 25.81 -6.88 -20.18
C GLU A 365 26.46 -5.52 -19.83
N THR A 366 25.81 -4.39 -20.10
CA THR A 366 26.35 -3.01 -19.88
C THR A 366 26.17 -2.43 -18.48
N VAL A 367 26.04 -3.24 -17.42
CA VAL A 367 26.11 -2.76 -16.03
C VAL A 367 27.41 -3.25 -15.38
N PRO A 368 28.50 -2.45 -15.36
CA PRO A 368 29.77 -2.83 -14.74
C PRO A 368 29.95 -2.24 -13.33
N VAL A 369 30.69 -3.02 -12.52
CA VAL A 369 31.37 -2.72 -11.25
C VAL A 369 32.14 -1.38 -11.26
N VAL A 370 32.26 -0.66 -10.11
CA VAL A 370 33.50 -0.03 -9.53
C VAL A 370 33.23 1.07 -8.46
N ASP A 371 33.74 0.81 -7.24
CA ASP A 371 34.63 1.59 -6.33
C ASP A 371 34.41 3.07 -5.95
N HIS A 372 34.80 3.39 -4.70
CA HIS A 372 34.77 4.70 -4.05
C HIS A 372 35.69 5.74 -4.73
N GLN A 373 35.17 6.93 -5.08
CA GLN A 373 35.62 8.25 -4.56
C GLN A 373 35.19 9.48 -5.41
N VAL A 374 34.77 10.51 -4.66
CA VAL A 374 34.77 11.97 -4.92
C VAL A 374 33.79 12.57 -5.96
N VAL A 375 32.72 13.12 -5.36
CA VAL A 375 31.79 14.20 -5.73
C VAL A 375 32.34 15.28 -6.68
N ASN A 376 31.62 15.57 -7.79
CA ASN A 376 30.85 16.82 -7.94
C ASN A 376 29.95 16.91 -9.20
N THR A 377 28.64 17.04 -8.94
CA THR A 377 27.61 17.84 -9.64
C THR A 377 27.38 17.69 -11.17
N ASN A 378 26.30 17.00 -11.58
CA ASN A 378 24.96 17.59 -11.80
C ASN A 378 24.02 16.68 -12.64
N LYS A 379 22.80 16.49 -12.09
CA LYS A 379 21.52 16.04 -12.70
C LYS A 379 21.38 14.56 -13.08
N ALA A 380 20.88 13.78 -12.11
CA ALA A 380 20.37 12.42 -12.21
C ALA A 380 18.82 12.40 -12.19
N ALA A 381 18.23 11.44 -12.90
CA ALA A 381 16.88 10.92 -12.65
C ALA A 381 16.93 9.40 -12.97
N ASP A 382 16.68 8.60 -11.94
CA ASP A 382 17.23 7.26 -11.70
C ASP A 382 16.56 6.07 -12.42
N ILE A 383 17.41 5.06 -12.64
CA ILE A 383 17.14 3.66 -12.99
C ILE A 383 16.70 2.92 -11.71
N ALA A 384 15.66 2.09 -11.75
CA ALA A 384 15.32 1.20 -10.63
C ALA A 384 16.19 -0.08 -10.69
N ASP A 385 16.93 -0.30 -9.61
CA ASP A 385 17.98 -1.31 -9.44
C ASP A 385 17.38 -2.65 -8.96
N GLU A 386 17.49 -3.72 -9.76
CA GLU A 386 17.04 -5.09 -9.41
C GLU A 386 17.82 -5.70 -8.22
N SER A 387 18.97 -5.11 -7.85
CA SER A 387 19.74 -5.50 -6.65
C SER A 387 19.35 -4.72 -5.38
N LYS A 388 18.43 -3.75 -5.51
CA LYS A 388 18.00 -2.93 -4.38
C LYS A 388 17.25 -3.79 -3.35
N LYS A 389 17.88 -3.97 -2.19
CA LYS A 389 17.22 -4.55 -1.02
C LYS A 389 16.27 -3.56 -0.40
N PHE A 390 15.12 -4.05 0.02
CA PHE A 390 14.14 -3.30 0.77
C PHE A 390 14.03 -3.88 2.18
N PRO A 391 13.88 -3.02 3.20
CA PRO A 391 13.61 -3.45 4.56
C PRO A 391 12.16 -3.88 4.72
N PHE A 392 11.95 -5.00 5.39
CA PHE A 392 10.64 -5.48 5.80
C PHE A 392 10.64 -5.71 7.29
N ILE A 393 9.58 -5.26 7.98
CA ILE A 393 9.32 -5.72 9.34
C ILE A 393 8.39 -6.92 9.24
N ILE A 394 8.85 -8.04 9.80
CA ILE A 394 8.07 -9.26 9.90
C ILE A 394 7.83 -9.64 11.36
N LEU A 395 6.65 -10.18 11.64
CA LEU A 395 6.33 -10.82 12.92
C LEU A 395 6.46 -12.32 12.76
N ALA A 396 7.33 -12.94 13.55
CA ALA A 396 7.58 -14.38 13.51
C ALA A 396 7.88 -14.90 14.92
N LYS A 397 7.82 -16.22 15.10
CA LYS A 397 8.18 -16.84 16.38
C LYS A 397 9.69 -16.87 16.54
N ASN A 398 10.21 -16.37 17.66
CA ASN A 398 11.63 -16.38 17.98
C ASN A 398 12.06 -17.73 18.58
N SER A 399 12.13 -18.77 17.75
CA SER A 399 12.64 -20.09 18.15
C SER A 399 13.62 -20.61 17.10
N PRO A 400 14.69 -21.34 17.49
CA PRO A 400 15.65 -21.92 16.54
C PRO A 400 14.97 -22.67 15.40
N GLU A 401 13.96 -23.49 15.69
CA GLU A 401 13.26 -24.30 14.68
C GLU A 401 12.43 -23.47 13.70
N ASN A 402 11.95 -22.30 14.11
CA ASN A 402 11.22 -21.39 13.21
C ASN A 402 12.19 -20.59 12.36
N PHE A 403 13.32 -20.17 12.95
CA PHE A 403 14.36 -19.44 12.25
C PHE A 403 15.02 -20.29 11.17
N ASP A 404 15.41 -21.54 11.49
CA ASP A 404 16.03 -22.46 10.53
C ASP A 404 15.11 -22.75 9.33
N ARG A 405 13.79 -22.90 9.59
CA ARG A 405 12.80 -23.11 8.53
C ARG A 405 12.58 -21.86 7.69
N LEU A 406 12.42 -20.70 8.34
CA LEU A 406 12.25 -19.42 7.65
C LEU A 406 13.48 -19.10 6.78
N GLU A 407 14.69 -19.30 7.31
CA GLU A 407 15.93 -19.11 6.55
C GLU A 407 15.98 -20.07 5.35
N ALA A 408 15.64 -21.35 5.55
CA ALA A 408 15.58 -22.33 4.46
C ALA A 408 14.57 -21.96 3.38
N GLU A 409 13.36 -21.52 3.75
CA GLU A 409 12.33 -21.05 2.82
C GLU A 409 12.76 -19.77 2.09
N LEU A 410 13.37 -18.81 2.79
CA LEU A 410 13.90 -17.60 2.16
C LEU A 410 15.01 -17.94 1.16
N VAL A 411 15.92 -18.84 1.52
CA VAL A 411 16.99 -19.32 0.62
C VAL A 411 16.41 -20.05 -0.59
N LEU A 412 15.39 -20.88 -0.39
CA LEU A 412 14.76 -21.67 -1.44
C LEU A 412 14.01 -20.78 -2.45
N ASN A 413 13.23 -19.82 -1.95
CA ASN A 413 12.34 -18.99 -2.78
C ASN A 413 13.02 -17.73 -3.32
N TYR A 414 14.01 -17.17 -2.60
CA TYR A 414 14.59 -15.85 -2.89
C TYR A 414 16.13 -15.82 -2.92
N GLY A 415 16.80 -16.97 -2.69
CA GLY A 415 18.26 -17.06 -2.69
C GLY A 415 18.89 -16.59 -1.37
N ARG A 416 20.24 -16.58 -1.31
CA ARG A 416 20.99 -16.29 -0.08
C ARG A 416 21.26 -14.80 0.17
N ASP A 417 20.79 -13.92 -0.72
CA ASP A 417 21.10 -12.50 -0.64
C ASP A 417 20.08 -11.73 0.21
N PHE A 418 20.00 -12.07 1.49
CA PHE A 418 19.18 -11.36 2.47
C PHE A 418 19.88 -11.24 3.83
N SER A 419 19.44 -10.29 4.65
CA SER A 419 19.74 -10.26 6.08
C SER A 419 18.45 -10.37 6.88
N LEU A 420 18.46 -11.24 7.88
CA LEU A 420 17.36 -11.40 8.82
C LEU A 420 17.89 -11.21 10.23
N SER A 421 17.34 -10.25 10.97
CA SER A 421 17.77 -9.94 12.33
C SER A 421 16.58 -9.56 13.21
N LEU A 422 16.71 -9.72 14.53
CA LEU A 422 15.70 -9.25 15.47
C LEU A 422 15.68 -7.71 15.45
N ALA A 423 14.49 -7.12 15.38
CA ALA A 423 14.32 -5.67 15.48
C ALA A 423 14.56 -5.16 16.91
N THR A 424 14.43 -6.05 17.91
CA THR A 424 14.62 -5.74 19.34
C THR A 424 15.47 -6.81 20.04
N PRO A 425 16.74 -7.01 19.62
CA PRO A 425 17.55 -8.15 20.02
C PRO A 425 17.85 -8.21 21.53
N VAL A 426 17.98 -7.06 22.21
CA VAL A 426 18.32 -7.02 23.64
C VAL A 426 17.15 -7.47 24.51
N SER A 427 15.93 -7.10 24.10
CA SER A 427 14.72 -7.44 24.83
C SER A 427 14.03 -8.70 24.31
N ALA A 428 14.48 -9.30 23.20
CA ALA A 428 13.85 -10.49 22.64
C ALA A 428 13.85 -11.69 23.61
N LYS A 429 12.79 -12.50 23.57
CA LYS A 429 12.70 -13.75 24.34
C LYS A 429 12.55 -14.94 23.41
N GLU A 430 13.27 -16.02 23.71
CA GLU A 430 13.11 -17.28 23.00
C GLU A 430 11.71 -17.86 23.25
N GLY A 431 11.09 -18.36 22.19
CA GLY A 431 9.76 -18.98 22.19
C GLY A 431 8.59 -18.01 22.01
N GLU A 432 8.79 -16.70 22.13
CA GLU A 432 7.76 -15.66 21.99
C GLU A 432 7.67 -15.14 20.54
N GLU A 433 6.56 -14.46 20.20
CA GLU A 433 6.46 -13.72 18.94
C GLU A 433 7.28 -12.42 19.00
N GLU A 434 8.15 -12.23 18.01
CA GLU A 434 9.08 -11.11 17.95
C GLU A 434 9.10 -10.46 16.57
N LEU A 435 9.46 -9.18 16.55
CA LEU A 435 9.66 -8.43 15.31
C LEU A 435 11.08 -8.70 14.78
N PHE A 436 11.17 -8.96 13.47
CA PHE A 436 12.41 -9.11 12.74
C PHE A 436 12.48 -8.09 11.61
N VAL A 437 13.69 -7.63 11.31
CA VAL A 437 14.03 -6.86 10.12
C VAL A 437 14.59 -7.84 9.09
N LEU A 438 13.93 -7.89 7.94
CA LEU A 438 14.36 -8.65 6.77
C LEU A 438 14.74 -7.67 5.67
N ASP A 439 16.02 -7.57 5.33
CA ASP A 439 16.45 -6.85 4.13
C ASP A 439 16.65 -7.85 2.99
N ILE A 440 15.84 -7.72 1.95
CA ILE A 440 15.86 -8.63 0.81
C ILE A 440 15.47 -7.88 -0.46
N SER A 441 15.99 -8.30 -1.62
CA SER A 441 15.55 -7.74 -2.89
C SER A 441 14.09 -8.13 -3.15
N ALA A 442 13.26 -7.16 -3.51
CA ALA A 442 11.89 -7.42 -3.94
C ALA A 442 11.83 -7.99 -5.38
N GLY A 443 12.98 -8.22 -6.03
CA GLY A 443 13.05 -8.80 -7.38
C GLY A 443 12.30 -7.99 -8.43
N GLY A 444 12.41 -6.65 -8.35
CA GLY A 444 11.70 -5.72 -9.23
C GLY A 444 10.22 -5.46 -8.88
N LYS A 445 9.65 -6.18 -7.91
CA LYS A 445 8.26 -6.00 -7.46
C LYS A 445 8.11 -4.75 -6.59
N ASN A 446 6.89 -4.20 -6.52
CA ASN A 446 6.56 -3.18 -5.53
C ASN A 446 6.79 -3.75 -4.11
N PRO A 447 7.54 -3.07 -3.22
CA PRO A 447 7.80 -3.57 -1.88
C PRO A 447 6.53 -3.90 -1.08
N ASN A 448 5.44 -3.14 -1.24
CA ASN A 448 4.18 -3.44 -0.55
C ASN A 448 3.49 -4.70 -1.06
N GLU A 449 3.71 -5.06 -2.34
CA GLU A 449 3.22 -6.32 -2.91
C GLU A 449 4.09 -7.49 -2.48
N PHE A 450 5.42 -7.29 -2.47
CA PHE A 450 6.36 -8.28 -1.96
C PHE A 450 6.12 -8.58 -0.46
N ALA A 451 5.81 -7.57 0.35
CA ALA A 451 5.42 -7.78 1.75
C ALA A 451 4.19 -8.70 1.89
N ARG A 452 3.24 -8.67 0.94
CA ARG A 452 2.12 -9.62 0.93
C ARG A 452 2.54 -11.01 0.49
N GLU A 453 3.48 -11.12 -0.44
CA GLU A 453 4.03 -12.40 -0.88
C GLU A 453 4.74 -13.12 0.26
N LEU A 454 5.50 -12.40 1.10
CA LEU A 454 6.13 -12.95 2.29
C LEU A 454 5.12 -13.60 3.26
N LEU A 455 3.86 -13.18 3.26
CA LEU A 455 2.79 -13.79 4.08
C LEU A 455 2.36 -15.18 3.59
N SER A 456 2.86 -15.64 2.44
CA SER A 456 2.67 -17.02 1.97
C SER A 456 3.57 -18.02 2.70
N LEU A 457 4.65 -17.54 3.35
CA LEU A 457 5.51 -18.36 4.20
C LEU A 457 4.82 -18.63 5.54
N GLU A 458 4.71 -19.90 5.93
CA GLU A 458 3.99 -20.32 7.15
C GLU A 458 4.62 -19.74 8.43
N GLU A 459 5.93 -19.52 8.40
CA GLU A 459 6.72 -18.96 9.49
C GLU A 459 6.45 -17.46 9.76
N ILE A 460 5.81 -16.76 8.80
CA ILE A 460 5.56 -15.32 8.86
C ILE A 460 4.10 -15.03 9.26
N MET A 461 3.91 -14.50 10.47
CA MET A 461 2.61 -14.06 10.99
C MET A 461 2.19 -12.67 10.50
N HIS A 462 3.13 -11.80 10.18
CA HIS A 462 2.85 -10.52 9.55
C HIS A 462 4.09 -10.05 8.81
N ALA A 463 3.92 -9.30 7.73
CA ALA A 463 4.99 -8.69 6.98
C ALA A 463 4.49 -7.35 6.44
N GLU A 464 5.32 -6.32 6.60
CA GLU A 464 5.08 -4.99 6.06
C GLU A 464 6.37 -4.39 5.54
N TYR A 465 6.28 -3.66 4.42
CA TYR A 465 7.38 -2.84 3.94
C TYR A 465 7.65 -1.72 4.95
N ASP A 466 8.92 -1.56 5.32
CA ASP A 466 9.35 -0.54 6.27
C ASP A 466 9.69 0.78 5.55
N SER A 467 8.65 1.39 4.99
CA SER A 467 8.72 2.71 4.36
C SER A 467 8.79 3.83 5.40
N GLU A 468 9.32 4.99 5.00
CA GLU A 468 9.23 6.22 5.78
C GLU A 468 7.77 6.57 6.13
N ILE A 469 7.55 7.04 7.36
CA ILE A 469 6.22 7.42 7.85
C ILE A 469 6.27 8.85 8.41
N TYR A 470 5.34 9.67 7.93
CA TYR A 470 5.25 11.04 8.39
C TYR A 470 4.74 11.12 9.82
N LEU A 471 5.15 12.13 10.58
CA LEU A 471 4.73 12.28 11.96
C LEU A 471 3.61 13.31 12.12
N ASN A 472 2.70 13.02 13.06
CA ASN A 472 1.73 13.99 13.52
C ASN A 472 2.25 14.76 14.75
N MET A 473 3.29 15.59 14.53
CA MET A 473 3.85 16.48 15.56
C MET A 473 3.35 17.92 15.45
N GLU A 474 2.98 18.37 14.25
CA GLU A 474 2.67 19.78 13.97
C GLU A 474 1.17 20.10 14.08
N VAL A 475 0.87 21.40 14.21
CA VAL A 475 -0.50 21.94 14.22
C VAL A 475 -0.65 22.91 13.06
N THR A 476 -1.69 22.74 12.25
CA THR A 476 -1.98 23.63 11.11
C THR A 476 -2.27 25.07 11.55
N TYR A 477 -1.81 26.05 10.76
CA TYR A 477 -1.99 27.49 10.95
C TYR A 477 -3.43 27.96 10.65
N GLU A 478 -4.44 27.46 11.35
CA GLU A 478 -5.73 28.16 11.33
C GLU A 478 -5.53 29.57 11.95
N GLU A 479 -6.08 30.61 11.31
CA GLU A 479 -5.84 32.01 11.70
C GLU A 479 -6.20 32.33 13.16
N GLU A 480 -7.12 31.58 13.77
CA GLU A 480 -7.56 31.72 15.16
C GLU A 480 -6.64 31.03 16.19
N PHE A 481 -5.78 30.09 15.77
CA PHE A 481 -4.99 29.21 16.64
C PHE A 481 -3.53 29.09 16.18
N LYS A 482 -2.88 30.17 15.76
CA LYS A 482 -1.48 30.11 15.26
C LYS A 482 -0.49 29.67 16.34
N ALA A 483 0.20 28.55 16.11
CA ALA A 483 1.38 28.12 16.86
C ALA A 483 2.57 29.03 16.51
N LEU A 484 2.72 30.14 17.22
CA LEU A 484 3.76 31.14 16.90
C LEU A 484 5.17 30.65 17.28
N GLU A 485 5.29 29.62 18.11
CA GLU A 485 6.54 28.94 18.43
C GLU A 485 7.11 28.13 17.26
N SER A 486 6.24 27.58 16.41
CA SER A 486 6.62 26.92 15.15
C SER A 486 6.60 27.89 13.96
N SER A 487 6.03 29.08 14.10
CA SER A 487 6.16 30.09 13.04
C SER A 487 7.62 30.54 12.88
N GLY A 488 8.10 30.64 11.63
CA GLY A 488 9.38 31.30 11.28
C GLY A 488 9.45 32.80 11.64
N SER A 489 8.52 33.29 12.46
CA SER A 489 8.50 34.63 13.02
C SER A 489 9.78 34.92 13.80
N LYS A 490 10.38 36.07 13.50
CA LYS A 490 11.50 36.67 14.25
C LYS A 490 11.07 37.23 15.62
N ASP A 491 9.76 37.27 15.90
CA ASP A 491 9.22 37.62 17.20
C ASP A 491 9.00 36.36 18.04
N PHE A 492 9.60 36.32 19.23
CA PHE A 492 9.40 35.26 20.21
C PHE A 492 8.03 35.36 20.89
N ASN A 493 7.47 36.56 21.01
CA ASN A 493 6.54 36.83 22.09
C ASN A 493 5.08 36.99 21.63
N ASN A 494 4.34 35.89 21.67
CA ASN A 494 2.88 35.87 21.52
C ASN A 494 2.10 36.05 22.83
N GLU A 495 2.76 36.49 23.91
CA GLU A 495 2.15 36.70 25.23
C GLU A 495 1.01 37.73 25.21
N LYS A 496 1.07 38.74 24.35
CA LYS A 496 -0.03 39.70 24.21
C LYS A 496 -1.32 38.98 23.83
N HIS A 497 -1.26 38.10 22.83
CA HIS A 497 -2.42 37.33 22.38
C HIS A 497 -2.90 36.35 23.46
N PHE A 498 -1.97 35.67 24.14
CA PHE A 498 -2.29 34.82 25.29
C PHE A 498 -3.07 35.59 26.38
N LEU A 499 -2.65 36.80 26.72
CA LEU A 499 -3.31 37.63 27.73
C LEU A 499 -4.68 38.16 27.24
N GLU A 500 -4.82 38.49 25.95
CA GLU A 500 -6.11 38.86 25.36
C GLU A 500 -7.14 37.73 25.52
N LEU A 501 -6.71 36.48 25.35
CA LEU A 501 -7.59 35.31 25.48
C LEU A 501 -7.93 34.98 26.95
N TYR A 502 -6.95 35.02 27.86
CA TYR A 502 -7.09 34.38 29.19
C TYR A 502 -7.07 35.31 30.40
N SER A 503 -6.71 36.59 30.24
CA SER A 503 -6.59 37.52 31.39
C SER A 503 -7.90 37.73 32.16
N GLN A 504 -9.04 37.46 31.53
CA GLN A 504 -10.37 37.58 32.14
C GLN A 504 -11.01 36.24 32.50
N SER A 505 -10.75 35.18 31.73
CA SER A 505 -11.43 33.88 31.85
C SER A 505 -10.68 32.87 32.72
N SER A 506 -9.35 32.78 32.59
CA SER A 506 -8.57 31.69 33.17
C SER A 506 -8.23 31.96 34.62
N GLN A 507 -8.48 30.95 35.47
CA GLN A 507 -8.08 30.98 36.88
C GLN A 507 -6.56 31.00 37.09
N TYR A 508 -5.77 30.57 36.10
CA TYR A 508 -4.32 30.52 36.16
C TYR A 508 -3.65 31.80 35.61
N VAL A 509 -4.42 32.68 34.97
CA VAL A 509 -3.90 33.90 34.33
C VAL A 509 -4.48 35.15 34.97
N ARG A 510 -5.78 35.15 35.28
CA ARG A 510 -6.49 36.32 35.79
C ARG A 510 -5.88 36.83 37.10
N GLY A 511 -5.35 38.04 37.06
CA GLY A 511 -4.76 38.74 38.22
C GLY A 511 -3.46 38.12 38.73
N LYS A 512 -2.81 37.24 37.95
CA LYS A 512 -1.53 36.60 38.29
C LYS A 512 -0.34 37.44 37.79
N SER A 513 0.81 37.30 38.44
CA SER A 513 2.04 37.94 37.96
C SER A 513 2.52 37.31 36.66
N LYS A 514 3.45 37.99 35.98
CA LYS A 514 4.09 37.51 34.75
C LYS A 514 4.74 36.14 34.93
N GLU A 515 5.45 35.96 36.04
CA GLU A 515 6.12 34.71 36.39
C GLU A 515 5.14 33.57 36.67
N ASP A 516 3.99 33.88 37.28
CA ASP A 516 2.97 32.91 37.64
C ASP A 516 2.19 32.41 36.43
N TYR A 517 1.67 33.31 35.58
CA TYR A 517 0.86 32.88 34.43
C TYR A 517 1.71 32.17 33.37
N ARG A 518 3.02 32.47 33.25
CA ARG A 518 3.95 31.73 32.38
C ARG A 518 4.18 30.29 32.82
N LYS A 519 3.82 29.95 34.06
CA LYS A 519 3.89 28.61 34.65
C LYS A 519 2.50 28.04 34.92
N TRP A 520 1.47 28.56 34.26
CA TRP A 520 0.08 28.15 34.49
C TRP A 520 -0.10 26.62 34.38
N ASN A 521 0.63 25.97 33.48
CA ASN A 521 0.54 24.53 33.23
C ASN A 521 0.98 23.71 34.46
N TRP A 522 1.93 24.23 35.26
CA TRP A 522 2.34 23.63 36.53
C TRP A 522 1.20 23.67 37.54
N GLU A 523 0.56 24.83 37.67
CA GLU A 523 -0.59 25.02 38.57
C GLU A 523 -1.79 24.18 38.13
N ALA A 524 -2.03 24.07 36.82
CA ALA A 524 -3.15 23.34 36.24
C ALA A 524 -3.11 21.83 36.51
N VAL A 525 -1.90 21.25 36.63
CA VAL A 525 -1.70 19.84 37.04
C VAL A 525 -1.64 19.66 38.56
N ASN A 526 -1.83 20.73 39.34
CA ASN A 526 -1.88 20.73 40.80
C ASN A 526 -0.70 20.00 41.45
N TYR A 527 0.54 20.33 41.06
CA TYR A 527 1.73 19.80 41.72
C TYR A 527 2.34 20.79 42.70
N LYS A 528 2.29 20.47 43.99
CA LYS A 528 2.78 21.37 45.06
C LYS A 528 4.21 21.09 45.50
N GLY A 529 4.94 20.24 44.75
CA GLY A 529 6.32 19.89 45.10
C GLY A 529 6.44 18.99 46.34
N GLY A 530 5.43 18.15 46.59
CA GLY A 530 5.38 17.28 47.78
C GLY A 530 6.48 16.21 47.84
N ILE A 531 7.21 15.97 46.74
CA ILE A 531 8.42 15.13 46.71
C ILE A 531 9.62 16.07 46.59
N THR A 532 10.36 16.23 47.67
CA THR A 532 11.59 17.05 47.73
C THR A 532 12.86 16.21 47.58
N ASP A 533 12.73 14.90 47.56
CA ASP A 533 13.86 13.99 47.44
C ASP A 533 14.55 14.13 46.08
N VAL A 534 15.86 13.91 46.07
CA VAL A 534 16.62 13.68 44.84
C VAL A 534 16.26 12.29 44.34
N ILE A 535 15.52 12.24 43.24
CA ILE A 535 15.21 11.02 42.51
C ILE A 535 16.43 10.59 41.70
N GLY A 536 17.13 11.54 41.05
CA GLY A 536 18.32 11.24 40.25
C GLY A 536 18.06 10.12 39.25
N ASN A 537 18.98 9.15 39.20
CA ASN A 537 18.90 8.01 38.29
C ASN A 537 18.08 6.82 38.86
N SER A 538 17.36 6.99 39.98
CA SER A 538 16.56 5.90 40.58
C SER A 538 15.32 5.54 39.74
N VAL A 539 14.80 6.50 38.98
CA VAL A 539 13.73 6.31 38.00
C VAL A 539 14.18 6.97 36.70
N LYS A 540 14.65 6.16 35.76
CA LYS A 540 15.08 6.64 34.44
C LYS A 540 13.88 6.95 33.56
N ILE A 541 13.93 8.11 32.92
CA ILE A 541 12.95 8.58 31.94
C ILE A 541 13.65 8.83 30.60
N VAL A 542 13.09 8.24 29.54
CA VAL A 542 13.58 8.38 28.17
C VAL A 542 12.56 9.16 27.35
N GLN A 543 13.05 10.05 26.50
CA GLN A 543 12.25 10.84 25.58
C GLN A 543 12.50 10.37 24.14
N PHE A 544 11.44 9.96 23.45
CA PHE A 544 11.47 9.75 22.00
C PHE A 544 10.97 11.01 21.32
N ASP A 545 11.86 11.73 20.65
CA ASP A 545 11.59 13.03 20.03
C ASP A 545 12.54 13.30 18.85
N THR A 546 12.58 14.54 18.35
CA THR A 546 13.52 15.01 17.30
C THR A 546 14.98 15.08 17.76
N GLY A 547 15.27 14.65 18.99
CA GLY A 547 16.54 14.87 19.67
C GLY A 547 16.49 16.06 20.63
N TYR A 548 17.65 16.61 20.95
CA TYR A 548 17.73 17.83 21.75
C TYR A 548 18.47 18.95 21.01
N SER A 549 18.12 20.18 21.32
CA SER A 549 18.85 21.37 20.90
C SER A 549 19.38 22.13 22.12
N HIS A 550 20.48 22.85 21.92
CA HIS A 550 21.02 23.71 22.96
C HIS A 550 20.10 24.89 23.18
N HIS A 551 19.43 24.90 24.33
CA HIS A 551 18.70 26.04 24.84
C HIS A 551 19.07 26.23 26.32
N PRO A 552 19.37 27.46 26.79
CA PRO A 552 19.70 27.73 28.19
C PRO A 552 18.70 27.16 29.20
N LYS A 553 17.45 27.00 28.76
CA LYS A 553 16.38 26.42 29.57
C LYS A 553 16.62 24.96 29.97
N ASN A 554 17.39 24.19 29.19
CA ASN A 554 17.61 22.76 29.44
C ASN A 554 19.08 22.41 29.75
N TYR A 555 19.96 23.42 29.84
CA TYR A 555 21.39 23.19 30.09
C TYR A 555 21.63 22.32 31.33
N GLY A 556 22.45 21.29 31.16
CA GLY A 556 22.84 20.33 32.20
C GLY A 556 21.75 19.35 32.64
N SER A 557 20.54 19.46 32.09
CA SER A 557 19.35 18.73 32.55
C SER A 557 18.99 17.50 31.70
N PHE A 558 19.61 17.36 30.53
CA PHE A 558 19.64 16.10 29.79
C PHE A 558 20.73 15.16 30.33
N ASP A 559 20.48 13.86 30.22
CA ASP A 559 21.50 12.82 30.39
C ASP A 559 22.09 12.47 29.03
N LEU A 560 23.26 13.04 28.74
CA LEU A 560 24.01 12.85 27.50
C LEU A 560 25.08 11.76 27.64
N THR A 561 24.94 10.88 28.65
CA THR A 561 25.83 9.72 28.80
C THR A 561 25.18 8.43 28.30
N GLU A 562 23.88 8.49 28.08
CA GLU A 562 23.05 7.40 27.60
C GLU A 562 22.17 7.87 26.44
N ASP A 563 22.43 9.04 25.82
CA ASP A 563 21.69 9.51 24.65
C ASP A 563 22.09 8.72 23.39
N PHE A 564 21.20 8.75 22.40
CA PHE A 564 21.44 8.05 21.14
C PHE A 564 20.60 8.66 20.02
N ASP A 565 21.19 8.74 18.84
CA ASP A 565 20.53 9.07 17.60
C ASP A 565 20.22 7.80 16.81
N PHE A 566 18.96 7.40 16.77
CA PHE A 566 18.52 6.23 16.01
C PHE A 566 18.36 6.52 14.51
N VAL A 567 18.32 7.79 14.11
CA VAL A 567 18.22 8.23 12.72
C VAL A 567 19.61 8.16 12.06
N ASP A 568 20.60 8.78 12.70
CA ASP A 568 21.97 8.83 12.19
C ASP A 568 22.86 7.68 12.73
N ASN A 569 22.30 6.87 13.65
CA ASN A 569 22.92 5.71 14.29
C ASN A 569 24.26 6.03 14.98
N ASP A 570 24.23 7.05 15.84
CA ASP A 570 25.38 7.48 16.65
C ASP A 570 24.97 7.79 18.11
N ASP A 571 25.97 8.06 18.95
CA ASP A 571 25.80 8.37 20.37
C ASP A 571 25.58 9.87 20.65
N ASN A 572 25.03 10.60 19.68
CA ASN A 572 24.80 12.04 19.79
C ASN A 572 23.41 12.42 19.30
N SER A 573 22.42 12.42 20.20
CA SER A 573 21.03 12.69 19.84
C SER A 573 20.74 14.19 19.59
N ARG A 574 21.77 14.97 19.27
CA ARG A 574 21.69 16.42 19.10
C ARG A 574 21.21 16.77 17.70
N GLU A 575 20.31 17.73 17.63
CA GLU A 575 19.94 18.37 16.36
C GLU A 575 21.13 19.23 15.84
N GLU A 576 21.91 18.74 14.88
CA GLU A 576 23.02 19.48 14.23
C GLU A 576 22.60 20.24 12.95
N GLU A 577 23.26 21.37 12.67
CA GLU A 577 22.93 22.31 11.58
C GLU A 577 23.25 21.81 10.15
N HIS A 578 23.99 20.71 9.99
CA HIS A 578 24.54 20.29 8.69
C HIS A 578 23.61 19.45 7.82
N HIS A 579 22.49 18.97 8.35
CA HIS A 579 21.44 18.34 7.56
C HIS A 579 20.56 19.44 6.96
N LYS A 580 20.18 19.34 5.69
CA LYS A 580 19.40 20.36 4.97
C LYS A 580 18.04 20.55 5.66
N ILE A 581 17.98 21.46 6.64
CA ILE A 581 16.79 21.83 7.38
C ILE A 581 15.80 22.45 6.39
N PHE A 582 14.75 21.71 6.02
CA PHE A 582 13.75 22.21 5.07
C PHE A 582 12.72 23.14 5.75
N THR A 583 12.65 23.20 7.10
CA THR A 583 11.81 24.16 7.85
C THR A 583 12.51 24.71 9.11
N LEU A 584 12.69 26.03 9.19
CA LEU A 584 13.12 26.76 10.40
C LEU A 584 12.09 26.70 11.57
N ALA A 585 10.92 26.10 11.34
CA ALA A 585 9.79 26.03 12.25
C ALA A 585 9.95 24.99 13.38
N ASP A 586 10.72 23.94 13.11
CA ASP A 586 10.55 22.66 13.80
C ASP A 586 11.76 22.20 14.62
N ALA A 587 12.90 22.87 14.42
CA ALA A 587 14.08 22.71 15.26
C ALA A 587 13.73 22.94 16.74
N GLY A 588 14.19 22.04 17.59
CA GLY A 588 14.05 22.08 19.04
C GLY A 588 12.71 21.59 19.57
N HIS A 589 11.94 20.77 18.84
CA HIS A 589 10.73 20.16 19.38
C HIS A 589 11.03 19.34 20.64
N GLY A 590 12.03 18.45 20.61
CA GLY A 590 12.43 17.68 21.80
C GLY A 590 12.93 18.54 22.96
N ALA A 591 13.60 19.66 22.67
CA ALA A 591 13.97 20.64 23.70
C ALA A 591 12.75 21.35 24.30
N ARG A 592 11.71 21.66 23.50
CA ARG A 592 10.46 22.28 23.94
C ARG A 592 9.69 21.36 24.89
N THR A 593 9.42 20.14 24.46
CA THR A 593 8.70 19.12 25.24
C THR A 593 9.51 18.70 26.47
N GLY A 594 10.82 18.50 26.32
CA GLY A 594 11.74 18.19 27.42
C GLY A 594 11.79 19.26 28.50
N SER A 595 11.65 20.55 28.14
CA SER A 595 11.62 21.65 29.11
C SER A 595 10.46 21.58 30.11
N ILE A 596 9.37 20.87 29.77
CA ILE A 596 8.22 20.65 30.65
C ILE A 596 8.55 19.63 31.75
N ILE A 597 9.51 18.75 31.49
CA ILE A 597 9.99 17.72 32.43
C ILE A 597 11.16 18.26 33.24
N ILE A 598 12.18 18.76 32.54
CA ILE A 598 13.51 19.06 33.09
C ILE A 598 13.97 20.51 32.92
N GLY A 599 13.11 21.42 32.46
CA GLY A 599 13.48 22.83 32.27
C GLY A 599 13.93 23.51 33.57
N ASN A 600 15.07 24.19 33.52
CA ASN A 600 15.66 24.93 34.62
C ASN A 600 14.72 26.02 35.13
N LEU A 601 14.72 26.29 36.44
CA LEU A 601 13.89 27.37 37.01
C LEU A 601 14.33 28.76 36.49
N TYR A 602 15.63 28.94 36.26
CA TYR A 602 16.24 30.17 35.74
C TYR A 602 17.14 29.83 34.54
N SER A 603 17.23 30.74 33.58
CA SER A 603 18.06 30.58 32.38
C SER A 603 18.40 31.93 31.77
N ASP A 604 19.48 31.98 30.97
CA ASP A 604 19.93 33.18 30.23
C ASP A 604 19.11 33.49 28.98
N ALA A 605 18.05 32.72 28.70
CA ALA A 605 17.11 33.02 27.62
C ALA A 605 16.36 34.33 27.89
N GLU A 606 16.04 35.06 26.83
CA GLU A 606 15.18 36.22 26.90
C GLU A 606 13.84 35.82 27.49
N GLU A 607 13.42 36.56 28.53
CA GLU A 607 12.16 36.31 29.22
C GLU A 607 12.09 34.93 29.89
N ASN A 608 12.61 34.82 31.12
CA ASN A 608 12.52 33.58 31.89
C ASN A 608 11.04 33.16 32.09
N GLY A 609 10.78 31.86 31.92
CA GLY A 609 9.43 31.34 31.77
C GLY A 609 9.16 30.05 32.55
N ASN A 610 8.81 28.99 31.83
CA ASN A 610 8.38 27.70 32.37
C ASN A 610 9.36 27.05 33.38
N ARG A 611 8.96 25.94 33.98
CA ARG A 611 9.84 25.13 34.83
C ARG A 611 9.48 23.66 34.63
N GLY A 612 10.49 22.81 34.53
CA GLY A 612 10.31 21.36 34.43
C GLY A 612 9.80 20.78 35.74
N LEU A 613 8.71 20.00 35.67
CA LEU A 613 8.00 19.46 36.84
C LEU A 613 8.91 18.71 37.81
N ILE A 614 9.92 18.01 37.29
CA ILE A 614 10.81 17.15 38.07
C ILE A 614 12.28 17.59 38.02
N ASN A 615 12.59 18.76 37.43
CA ASN A 615 13.94 19.33 37.44
C ASN A 615 14.48 19.48 38.88
N GLN A 616 13.62 19.89 39.81
CA GLN A 616 13.96 20.03 41.24
C GLN A 616 14.30 18.72 41.96
N ASN A 617 13.94 17.59 41.36
CA ASN A 617 14.20 16.26 41.89
C ASN A 617 15.52 15.66 41.36
N GLY A 618 16.31 16.44 40.62
CA GLY A 618 17.59 16.00 40.06
C GLY A 618 17.47 14.91 38.99
N VAL A 619 16.26 14.70 38.45
CA VAL A 619 16.03 13.76 37.35
C VAL A 619 16.61 14.35 36.08
N LYS A 620 17.38 13.54 35.36
CA LYS A 620 17.81 13.87 34.01
C LYS A 620 16.96 13.12 32.99
N LEU A 621 16.71 13.78 31.86
CA LEU A 621 15.97 13.21 30.75
C LEU A 621 16.96 12.63 29.74
N ILE A 622 16.79 11.36 29.36
CA ILE A 622 17.63 10.72 28.33
C ILE A 622 16.97 11.01 26.97
N PRO A 623 17.60 11.80 26.09
CA PRO A 623 17.05 12.10 24.77
C PRO A 623 17.41 10.98 23.78
N TYR A 624 16.39 10.37 23.18
CA TYR A 624 16.54 9.51 22.00
C TYR A 624 15.96 10.22 20.80
N ARG A 625 16.82 10.48 19.81
CA ARG A 625 16.41 11.03 18.53
C ARG A 625 15.91 9.90 17.65
N VAL A 626 14.61 9.92 17.36
CA VAL A 626 13.93 8.89 16.53
C VAL A 626 13.30 9.50 15.27
N ALA A 627 13.42 10.81 15.11
CA ALA A 627 12.88 11.58 14.00
C ALA A 627 13.88 12.67 13.57
N GLN A 628 14.08 12.86 12.27
CA GLN A 628 15.05 13.82 11.75
C GLN A 628 14.55 15.26 11.85
N ASP A 629 13.27 15.46 11.50
CA ASP A 629 12.48 16.70 11.56
C ASP A 629 11.04 16.35 12.00
N VAL A 630 10.14 17.34 12.22
CA VAL A 630 8.70 17.08 12.53
C VAL A 630 7.94 16.28 11.48
N VAL A 631 8.60 16.01 10.37
CA VAL A 631 8.00 15.48 9.17
C VAL A 631 8.28 13.98 9.01
N ILE A 632 9.34 13.40 9.56
CA ILE A 632 9.77 12.04 9.20
C ILE A 632 10.28 11.30 10.45
N ILE A 633 9.56 10.28 10.92
CA ILE A 633 10.22 9.15 11.61
C ILE A 633 10.94 8.41 10.48
N GLY A 634 12.16 7.94 10.76
CA GLY A 634 12.84 6.97 9.89
C GLY A 634 11.97 5.73 9.65
N ARG A 635 12.55 4.62 9.29
CA ARG A 635 11.74 3.39 9.18
C ARG A 635 11.23 3.01 10.59
N GLN A 636 10.25 2.11 10.69
CA GLN A 636 9.74 1.70 12.01
C GLN A 636 10.79 0.89 12.80
N GLU A 637 11.83 0.39 12.12
CA GLU A 637 13.04 -0.19 12.71
C GLU A 637 13.69 0.76 13.74
N GLU A 638 13.80 2.05 13.45
CA GLU A 638 14.41 3.05 14.34
C GLU A 638 13.62 3.17 15.65
N LEU A 639 12.29 3.15 15.56
CA LEU A 639 11.42 3.11 16.74
C LEU A 639 11.59 1.80 17.53
N ALA A 640 11.75 0.67 16.84
CA ALA A 640 11.99 -0.62 17.49
C ALA A 640 13.33 -0.61 18.24
N LYS A 641 14.41 -0.12 17.62
CA LYS A 641 15.73 0.04 18.26
C LYS A 641 15.67 0.98 19.46
N ALA A 642 14.96 2.10 19.36
CA ALA A 642 14.78 3.04 20.48
C ALA A 642 14.04 2.41 21.66
N VAL A 643 13.00 1.60 21.39
CA VAL A 643 12.30 0.82 22.42
C VAL A 643 13.23 -0.20 23.06
N ASP A 644 14.01 -0.92 22.26
CA ASP A 644 14.94 -1.93 22.74
C ASP A 644 16.03 -1.32 23.64
N ALA A 645 16.59 -0.18 23.21
CA ALA A 645 17.55 0.60 23.98
C ALA A 645 16.94 1.16 25.27
N ALA A 646 15.70 1.65 25.24
CA ALA A 646 15.04 2.15 26.44
C ALA A 646 14.84 1.04 27.48
N ILE A 647 14.47 -0.16 27.02
CA ILE A 647 14.39 -1.36 27.88
C ILE A 647 15.77 -1.71 28.44
N ALA A 648 16.80 -1.77 27.59
CA ALA A 648 18.16 -2.12 27.97
C ALA A 648 18.76 -1.14 29.00
N THR A 649 18.50 0.14 28.81
CA THR A 649 18.90 1.25 29.70
C THR A 649 18.20 1.18 31.07
N GLY A 650 17.14 0.38 31.19
CA GLY A 650 16.37 0.21 32.41
C GLY A 650 15.36 1.33 32.65
N ALA A 651 14.92 2.00 31.58
CA ALA A 651 13.89 3.04 31.64
C ALA A 651 12.64 2.52 32.37
N LYS A 652 12.00 3.40 33.13
CA LYS A 652 10.71 3.13 33.78
C LYS A 652 9.59 3.98 33.22
N VAL A 653 9.95 5.08 32.56
CA VAL A 653 9.01 5.96 31.87
C VAL A 653 9.57 6.27 30.48
N ILE A 654 8.73 6.14 29.47
CA ILE A 654 9.00 6.65 28.12
C ILE A 654 8.00 7.76 27.85
N THR A 655 8.47 8.90 27.35
CA THR A 655 7.62 9.99 26.88
C THR A 655 7.78 10.11 25.36
N THR A 656 6.65 10.14 24.65
CA THR A 656 6.65 10.26 23.19
C THR A 656 5.66 11.33 22.77
N SER A 657 6.20 12.38 22.15
CA SER A 657 5.45 13.56 21.73
C SER A 657 5.28 13.59 20.21
N MET A 658 5.05 12.41 19.62
CA MET A 658 4.86 12.20 18.19
C MET A 658 3.84 11.10 17.92
N GLY A 659 3.20 11.17 16.75
CA GLY A 659 2.12 10.26 16.35
C GLY A 659 2.37 9.61 15.00
N LEU A 660 2.01 8.34 14.89
CA LEU A 660 2.09 7.47 13.73
C LEU A 660 0.70 6.89 13.38
N PRO A 661 0.47 6.39 12.15
CA PRO A 661 -0.67 5.53 11.90
C PRO A 661 -0.50 4.23 12.71
N PRO A 662 -1.58 3.58 13.14
CA PRO A 662 -1.48 2.27 13.79
C PRO A 662 -0.91 1.22 12.83
N THR A 663 0.07 0.45 13.31
CA THR A 663 0.75 -0.64 12.58
C THR A 663 0.93 -1.85 13.49
N MET A 664 1.23 -3.00 12.90
CA MET A 664 1.55 -4.20 13.70
C MET A 664 2.81 -3.99 14.53
N THR A 665 3.77 -3.22 14.01
CA THR A 665 4.99 -2.83 14.73
C THR A 665 4.67 -1.99 15.97
N THR A 666 3.93 -0.90 15.84
CA THR A 666 3.59 -0.03 16.98
C THR A 666 2.76 -0.76 18.04
N TYR A 667 1.88 -1.69 17.63
CA TYR A 667 1.13 -2.55 18.54
C TYR A 667 2.06 -3.49 19.35
N ASN A 668 2.97 -4.21 18.67
CA ASN A 668 3.89 -5.15 19.31
C ASN A 668 4.89 -4.45 20.24
N LEU A 669 5.44 -3.30 19.82
CA LEU A 669 6.33 -2.50 20.67
C LEU A 669 5.59 -2.00 21.92
N SER A 670 4.33 -1.56 21.78
CA SER A 670 3.51 -1.13 22.92
C SER A 670 3.26 -2.28 23.91
N LYS A 671 2.92 -3.47 23.41
CA LYS A 671 2.76 -4.69 24.23
C LYS A 671 4.06 -5.06 24.94
N LYS A 672 5.19 -5.05 24.23
CA LYS A 672 6.52 -5.38 24.75
C LYS A 672 6.96 -4.46 25.90
N VAL A 673 6.76 -3.15 25.77
CA VAL A 673 7.06 -2.14 26.79
C VAL A 673 6.13 -2.32 28.00
N TYR A 674 4.85 -2.52 27.73
CA TYR A 674 3.81 -2.73 28.74
C TYR A 674 4.08 -3.96 29.62
N GLU A 675 4.40 -5.10 29.02
CA GLU A 675 4.71 -6.34 29.75
C GLU A 675 5.96 -6.22 30.63
N ARG A 676 6.84 -5.25 30.36
CA ARG A 676 8.03 -4.95 31.18
C ARG A 676 7.74 -3.95 32.30
N GLY A 677 6.51 -3.46 32.41
CA GLY A 677 6.12 -2.51 33.45
C GLY A 677 6.67 -1.11 33.24
N ILE A 678 7.01 -0.76 32.01
CA ILE A 678 7.47 0.57 31.63
C ILE A 678 6.24 1.41 31.26
N ILE A 679 6.10 2.58 31.89
CA ILE A 679 4.98 3.48 31.62
C ILE A 679 5.31 4.31 30.38
N TRP A 680 4.61 4.05 29.28
CA TRP A 680 4.79 4.80 28.04
C TRP A 680 3.70 5.86 27.88
N CYS A 681 4.04 7.13 28.10
CA CYS A 681 3.16 8.28 27.97
C CYS A 681 3.23 8.87 26.56
N CYS A 682 2.10 8.90 25.86
CA CYS A 682 2.03 9.23 24.44
C CYS A 682 1.03 10.36 24.18
N ALA A 683 1.44 11.32 23.36
CA ALA A 683 0.56 12.36 22.84
C ALA A 683 -0.60 11.72 22.05
N ALA A 684 -1.85 12.15 22.30
CA ALA A 684 -3.01 11.56 21.61
C ALA A 684 -3.05 11.87 20.10
N GLY A 685 -2.31 12.90 19.65
CA GLY A 685 -2.27 13.36 18.26
C GLY A 685 -2.91 14.75 18.10
N ASN A 686 -2.59 15.40 16.98
CA ASN A 686 -3.06 16.74 16.65
C ASN A 686 -3.87 16.71 15.33
N GLU A 687 -4.98 17.45 15.26
CA GLU A 687 -5.76 17.79 14.05
C GLU A 687 -6.33 16.62 13.20
N VAL A 688 -6.02 15.35 13.51
CA VAL A 688 -6.56 14.17 12.81
C VAL A 688 -7.81 13.58 13.48
N LYS A 689 -8.34 14.27 14.50
CA LYS A 689 -9.57 13.99 15.27
C LYS A 689 -9.53 12.69 16.09
N GLU A 690 -8.90 11.63 15.61
CA GLU A 690 -8.79 10.31 16.25
C GLU A 690 -7.42 10.06 16.88
N VAL A 691 -7.37 9.23 17.93
CA VAL A 691 -6.12 8.93 18.65
C VAL A 691 -5.13 8.15 17.76
N VAL A 692 -3.89 8.63 17.72
CA VAL A 692 -2.80 8.09 16.87
C VAL A 692 -1.97 7.03 17.60
N ALA A 693 -1.18 6.23 16.88
CA ALA A 693 -0.22 5.32 17.49
C ALA A 693 1.04 6.08 17.95
N PRO A 694 1.74 5.63 19.00
CA PRO A 694 1.42 4.46 19.81
C PRO A 694 0.32 4.70 20.86
N ALA A 695 -0.14 5.94 21.07
CA ALA A 695 -1.13 6.31 22.11
C ALA A 695 -2.44 5.50 22.04
N VAL A 696 -2.86 5.09 20.84
CA VAL A 696 -4.09 4.30 20.68
C VAL A 696 -3.99 2.89 21.28
N HIS A 697 -2.78 2.36 21.45
CA HIS A 697 -2.57 0.97 21.85
C HIS A 697 -2.74 0.79 23.36
N PRO A 698 -3.40 -0.30 23.82
CA PRO A 698 -3.72 -0.51 25.23
C PRO A 698 -2.53 -0.52 26.18
N GLY A 699 -1.33 -0.81 25.69
CA GLY A 699 -0.09 -0.81 26.47
C GLY A 699 0.45 0.57 26.84
N THR A 700 -0.10 1.64 26.27
CA THR A 700 0.38 3.02 26.45
C THR A 700 -0.61 3.90 27.20
N ILE A 701 -0.16 5.03 27.74
CA ILE A 701 -0.98 6.05 28.39
C ILE A 701 -1.24 7.18 27.39
N ALA A 702 -2.47 7.26 26.88
CA ALA A 702 -2.88 8.27 25.89
C ALA A 702 -3.25 9.60 26.56
N VAL A 703 -2.64 10.70 26.09
CA VAL A 703 -2.76 12.02 26.71
C VAL A 703 -3.36 13.05 25.75
N ALA A 704 -4.60 13.48 26.04
CA ALA A 704 -5.24 14.60 25.36
C ALA A 704 -4.83 15.95 25.98
N ALA A 705 -5.14 17.04 25.28
CA ALA A 705 -4.68 18.37 25.64
C ALA A 705 -5.82 19.33 26.04
N SER A 706 -5.60 20.06 27.13
CA SER A 706 -6.44 21.17 27.59
C SER A 706 -5.78 22.53 27.41
N ASN A 707 -6.59 23.58 27.45
CA ASN A 707 -6.16 24.97 27.47
C ASN A 707 -6.18 25.59 28.89
N PRO A 708 -5.76 26.85 29.06
CA PRO A 708 -5.75 27.53 30.37
C PRO A 708 -7.12 27.72 31.04
N ASP A 709 -8.23 27.48 30.34
CA ASP A 709 -9.59 27.54 30.92
C ASP A 709 -10.09 26.15 31.37
N ASP A 710 -9.23 25.13 31.40
CA ASP A 710 -9.60 23.71 31.57
C ASP A 710 -10.66 23.26 30.54
N ARG A 711 -10.61 23.81 29.32
CA ARG A 711 -11.41 23.40 28.16
C ARG A 711 -10.55 22.57 27.22
N GLU A 712 -11.20 21.85 26.30
CA GLU A 712 -10.49 21.16 25.23
C GLU A 712 -9.64 22.14 24.42
N TRP A 713 -8.46 21.69 24.03
CA TRP A 713 -7.87 22.22 22.81
C TRP A 713 -8.55 21.53 21.64
N LYS A 714 -9.16 22.30 20.73
CA LYS A 714 -9.95 21.74 19.61
C LYS A 714 -9.13 20.83 18.70
N GLY A 715 -7.85 21.16 18.54
CA GLY A 715 -6.88 20.37 17.78
C GLY A 715 -6.44 19.08 18.44
N SER A 716 -6.81 18.83 19.71
CA SER A 716 -6.51 17.56 20.37
C SER A 716 -7.29 16.43 19.70
N CYS A 717 -6.59 15.36 19.32
CA CYS A 717 -7.22 14.08 19.07
C CYS A 717 -7.94 13.59 20.33
N ARG A 718 -9.04 12.86 20.11
CA ARG A 718 -9.98 12.44 21.13
C ARG A 718 -10.49 11.03 20.82
N GLY A 719 -10.89 10.29 21.84
CA GLY A 719 -11.39 8.91 21.68
C GLY A 719 -11.53 8.16 22.99
N GLU A 720 -12.09 6.96 22.95
CA GLU A 720 -12.28 6.12 24.14
C GLU A 720 -10.95 5.60 24.72
N THR A 721 -9.91 5.55 23.88
CA THR A 721 -8.56 5.14 24.28
C THR A 721 -7.81 6.23 25.06
N VAL A 722 -8.27 7.48 25.06
CA VAL A 722 -7.66 8.56 25.85
C VAL A 722 -7.79 8.25 27.35
N ASP A 723 -6.68 8.19 28.06
CA ASP A 723 -6.69 7.91 29.49
C ASP A 723 -6.94 9.16 30.33
N ILE A 724 -6.28 10.26 29.96
CA ILE A 724 -6.22 11.48 30.76
C ILE A 724 -6.02 12.70 29.86
N THR A 725 -6.40 13.87 30.35
CA THR A 725 -6.07 15.17 29.73
C THR A 725 -5.03 15.91 30.58
N ALA A 726 -4.08 16.58 29.93
CA ALA A 726 -3.12 17.47 30.58
C ALA A 726 -2.96 18.80 29.80
N PRO A 727 -2.36 19.83 30.40
CA PRO A 727 -2.11 21.11 29.73
C PRO A 727 -1.33 20.96 28.43
N GLY A 728 -1.94 21.33 27.30
CA GLY A 728 -1.32 21.21 25.99
C GLY A 728 -1.51 22.41 25.07
N MET A 729 -2.41 23.35 25.38
CA MET A 729 -2.60 24.56 24.57
C MET A 729 -2.08 25.81 25.25
N HIS A 730 -1.29 26.60 24.52
CA HIS A 730 -0.61 27.79 25.03
C HIS A 730 0.27 27.50 26.25
N VAL A 731 1.12 26.48 26.14
CA VAL A 731 2.18 26.18 27.09
C VAL A 731 3.40 27.02 26.72
N TYR A 732 4.00 27.72 27.70
CA TYR A 732 5.19 28.54 27.45
C TYR A 732 6.42 27.63 27.33
N VAL A 733 7.11 27.66 26.19
CA VAL A 733 8.18 26.71 25.83
C VAL A 733 9.38 27.45 25.20
N PRO A 734 10.60 26.88 25.27
CA PRO A 734 11.79 27.50 24.70
C PRO A 734 11.72 27.63 23.17
N LYS A 735 12.28 28.72 22.63
CA LYS A 735 12.40 28.96 21.19
C LYS A 735 13.80 29.48 20.89
N SER A 736 14.48 28.87 19.93
CA SER A 736 15.78 29.31 19.43
C SER A 736 15.60 29.99 18.07
N LEU A 737 16.24 31.13 17.86
CA LEU A 737 16.29 31.81 16.57
C LEU A 737 17.74 32.05 16.16
N GLN A 738 18.15 31.52 15.02
CA GLN A 738 19.45 31.82 14.43
C GLN A 738 19.44 33.24 13.87
N GLN A 739 20.46 34.03 14.18
CA GLN A 739 20.64 35.37 13.65
C GLN A 739 21.56 35.35 12.43
N ASP A 740 21.48 36.40 11.60
CA ASP A 740 22.35 36.58 10.42
C ASP A 740 23.86 36.59 10.78
N SER A 741 24.19 36.80 12.06
CA SER A 741 25.55 36.74 12.62
C SER A 741 26.07 35.32 12.87
N GLY A 742 25.24 34.29 12.71
CA GLY A 742 25.53 32.91 13.10
C GLY A 742 25.39 32.64 14.61
N LEU A 743 25.02 33.65 15.41
CA LEU A 743 24.71 33.47 16.83
C LEU A 743 23.24 33.10 17.03
N PHE A 744 22.96 32.33 18.07
CA PHE A 744 21.59 32.03 18.50
C PHE A 744 21.08 33.07 19.49
N ARG A 745 19.88 33.56 19.21
CA ARG A 745 19.04 34.26 20.19
C ARG A 745 18.12 33.22 20.82
N TYR A 746 18.08 33.17 22.13
CA TYR A 746 17.26 32.22 22.89
C TYR A 746 16.12 32.98 23.58
N GLY A 747 14.90 32.49 23.43
CA GLY A 747 13.71 33.10 24.00
C GLY A 747 12.65 32.06 24.36
N MET A 748 11.45 32.53 24.63
CA MET A 748 10.32 31.67 25.02
C MET A 748 9.06 32.12 24.28
N ALA A 749 8.22 31.16 23.89
CA ALA A 749 6.96 31.39 23.17
C ALA A 749 5.84 30.49 23.71
N TYR A 750 4.58 30.90 23.56
CA TYR A 750 3.45 30.01 23.84
C TYR A 750 3.19 29.09 22.65
N GLY A 751 3.17 27.80 22.91
CA GLY A 751 2.88 26.76 21.94
C GLY A 751 1.70 25.88 22.29
N HIS A 752 1.21 25.12 21.33
CA HIS A 752 0.15 24.14 21.59
C HIS A 752 0.35 22.81 20.86
N GLY A 753 -0.09 21.73 21.49
CA GLY A 753 0.07 20.37 21.02
C GLY A 753 -0.21 19.35 22.13
N THR A 754 -0.73 18.18 21.78
CA THR A 754 -0.75 17.03 22.72
C THR A 754 0.66 16.60 23.10
N SER A 755 1.65 16.92 22.25
CA SER A 755 3.08 16.88 22.50
C SER A 755 3.53 17.61 23.77
N TYR A 756 2.83 18.67 24.18
CA TYR A 756 3.12 19.38 25.43
C TYR A 756 2.36 18.82 26.63
N ALA A 757 1.29 18.05 26.42
CA ALA A 757 0.50 17.43 27.47
C ALA A 757 1.13 16.12 27.99
N ALA A 758 1.69 15.29 27.09
CA ALA A 758 2.31 14.02 27.46
C ALA A 758 3.45 14.16 28.49
N PRO A 759 4.39 15.12 28.37
CA PRO A 759 5.44 15.38 29.35
C PRO A 759 4.96 15.61 30.80
N HIS A 760 3.78 16.21 31.01
CA HIS A 760 3.22 16.37 32.35
C HIS A 760 2.87 15.02 32.98
N VAL A 761 2.28 14.14 32.19
CA VAL A 761 1.90 12.79 32.62
C VAL A 761 3.14 11.94 32.87
N SER A 762 4.17 12.05 32.02
CA SER A 762 5.46 11.39 32.19
C SER A 762 6.15 11.83 33.49
N SER A 763 6.10 13.12 33.80
CA SER A 763 6.61 13.67 35.07
C SER A 763 5.84 13.12 36.27
N ALA A 764 4.51 13.02 36.15
CA ALA A 764 3.65 12.43 37.18
C ALA A 764 3.94 10.93 37.38
N ALA A 765 4.26 10.19 36.31
CA ALA A 765 4.66 8.80 36.36
C ALA A 765 5.97 8.62 37.13
N VAL A 766 6.99 9.44 36.88
CA VAL A 766 8.26 9.41 37.62
C VAL A 766 8.04 9.63 39.11
N LEU A 767 7.27 10.67 39.47
CA LEU A 767 6.94 10.99 40.86
C LEU A 767 6.15 9.85 41.53
N TRP A 768 5.18 9.28 40.83
CA TRP A 768 4.35 8.18 41.33
C TRP A 768 5.15 6.89 41.53
N LEU A 769 6.02 6.52 40.58
CA LEU A 769 6.93 5.38 40.70
C LEU A 769 7.85 5.55 41.90
N TYR A 770 8.47 6.72 42.05
CA TYR A 770 9.36 7.00 43.17
C TYR A 770 8.63 6.93 44.52
N LYS A 771 7.47 7.56 44.63
CA LYS A 771 6.67 7.58 45.87
C LYS A 771 6.18 6.18 46.27
N ASN A 772 5.85 5.32 45.31
CA ASN A 772 5.28 3.99 45.57
C ASN A 772 6.32 2.85 45.45
N ARG A 773 7.61 3.14 45.27
CA ARG A 773 8.66 2.15 44.95
C ARG A 773 8.72 0.93 45.86
N GLU A 774 8.42 1.10 47.16
CA GLU A 774 8.43 -0.01 48.12
C GLU A 774 7.23 -0.92 47.95
N ASP A 775 6.03 -0.34 47.80
CA ASP A 775 4.79 -1.09 47.59
C ASP A 775 4.77 -1.77 46.20
N LEU A 776 5.41 -1.15 45.21
CA LEU A 776 5.51 -1.67 43.84
C LEU A 776 6.41 -2.90 43.70
N LYS A 777 7.20 -3.28 44.74
CA LYS A 777 8.00 -4.52 44.71
C LYS A 777 7.16 -5.79 44.54
N GLY A 778 5.89 -5.75 44.93
CA GLY A 778 4.93 -6.84 44.74
C GLY A 778 4.16 -6.80 43.40
N TYR A 779 4.51 -5.88 42.50
CA TYR A 779 3.90 -5.72 41.18
C TYR A 779 4.90 -6.14 40.12
N HIS A 780 4.44 -6.83 39.08
CA HIS A 780 5.29 -7.34 38.01
C HIS A 780 4.75 -6.97 36.64
N GLY A 781 5.67 -6.55 35.75
CA GLY A 781 5.35 -6.25 34.37
C GLY A 781 4.18 -5.29 34.21
N TYR A 782 3.19 -5.70 33.40
CA TYR A 782 1.99 -4.93 33.10
C TYR A 782 1.24 -4.36 34.31
N GLN A 783 1.32 -5.03 35.47
CA GLN A 783 0.62 -4.60 36.68
C GLN A 783 1.07 -3.21 37.14
N ILE A 784 2.31 -2.81 36.87
CA ILE A 784 2.81 -1.47 37.20
C ILE A 784 2.09 -0.43 36.32
N VAL A 785 1.95 -0.71 35.02
CA VAL A 785 1.29 0.20 34.07
C VAL A 785 -0.20 0.32 34.39
N GLU A 786 -0.89 -0.79 34.66
CA GLU A 786 -2.31 -0.77 35.02
C GLU A 786 -2.57 -0.13 36.39
N ALA A 787 -1.68 -0.33 37.36
CA ALA A 787 -1.75 0.35 38.63
C ALA A 787 -1.63 1.86 38.45
N PHE A 788 -0.72 2.32 37.59
CA PHE A 788 -0.58 3.73 37.24
C PHE A 788 -1.81 4.25 36.49
N ARG A 789 -2.24 3.57 35.42
CA ARG A 789 -3.42 3.92 34.59
C ARG A 789 -4.68 4.07 35.45
N LYS A 790 -4.90 3.13 36.38
CA LYS A 790 -6.02 3.23 37.31
C LYS A 790 -5.84 4.38 38.29
N SER A 791 -4.66 4.53 38.88
CA SER A 791 -4.38 5.60 39.85
C SER A 791 -4.55 6.99 39.24
N ILE A 792 -4.07 7.20 38.00
CA ILE A 792 -4.18 8.49 37.32
C ILE A 792 -5.62 8.82 36.97
N LYS A 793 -6.41 7.83 36.49
CA LYS A 793 -7.84 8.00 36.23
C LYS A 793 -8.64 8.30 37.49
N ASP A 794 -8.42 7.54 38.57
CA ASP A 794 -9.11 7.75 39.86
C ASP A 794 -8.73 9.11 40.49
N SER A 795 -7.51 9.56 40.23
CA SER A 795 -6.99 10.84 40.73
C SER A 795 -7.39 12.05 39.89
N ALA A 796 -7.83 11.87 38.65
CA ALA A 796 -8.16 12.96 37.74
C ALA A 796 -9.09 13.99 38.38
N ARG A 797 -8.84 15.26 38.10
CA ARG A 797 -9.72 16.36 38.47
C ARG A 797 -10.88 16.38 37.49
N THR A 798 -12.10 16.18 38.00
CA THR A 798 -13.34 16.14 37.20
C THR A 798 -14.07 17.47 37.11
N LYS A 799 -13.70 18.45 37.94
CA LYS A 799 -14.18 19.83 37.83
C LYS A 799 -13.38 20.55 36.73
N HIS A 800 -13.90 20.47 35.51
CA HIS A 800 -13.35 21.06 34.29
C HIS A 800 -14.46 21.41 33.30
N SER A 801 -14.08 21.99 32.15
CA SER A 801 -14.97 22.29 31.03
C SER A 801 -14.64 21.47 29.77
N LEU A 802 -13.90 20.36 29.93
CA LEU A 802 -13.69 19.39 28.85
C LEU A 802 -15.03 18.75 28.38
N PRO A 803 -15.10 18.27 27.13
CA PRO A 803 -16.22 17.48 26.64
C PRO A 803 -16.50 16.25 27.51
N ARG A 804 -17.74 15.75 27.44
CA ARG A 804 -18.18 14.58 28.23
C ARG A 804 -17.55 13.26 27.79
N SER A 805 -17.07 13.16 26.55
CA SER A 805 -16.45 11.97 25.99
C SER A 805 -15.20 12.34 25.19
N GLY A 806 -14.29 11.38 25.04
CA GLY A 806 -13.10 11.52 24.19
C GLY A 806 -11.87 12.17 24.84
N PHE A 807 -11.97 12.68 26.07
CA PHE A 807 -10.88 13.39 26.78
C PHE A 807 -10.43 12.67 28.07
N GLY A 808 -10.67 11.36 28.14
CA GLY A 808 -10.29 10.52 29.27
C GLY A 808 -10.99 10.87 30.57
N ALA A 809 -10.36 10.53 31.70
CA ALA A 809 -10.96 10.63 33.03
C ALA A 809 -11.07 12.07 33.60
N GLY A 810 -10.49 13.06 32.92
CA GLY A 810 -10.43 14.45 33.36
C GLY A 810 -9.03 15.04 33.24
N VAL A 811 -8.79 16.17 33.94
CA VAL A 811 -7.48 16.84 33.93
C VAL A 811 -6.55 16.21 34.98
N LEU A 812 -5.28 16.01 34.64
CA LEU A 812 -4.24 15.52 35.54
C LEU A 812 -4.21 16.32 36.87
N ASP A 813 -4.09 15.60 37.99
CA ASP A 813 -3.89 16.15 39.33
C ASP A 813 -2.81 15.34 40.06
N ILE A 814 -1.58 15.87 40.08
CA ILE A 814 -0.40 15.16 40.56
C ILE A 814 -0.46 14.98 42.08
N ASP A 815 -0.83 16.01 42.84
CA ASP A 815 -0.95 15.89 44.29
C ASP A 815 -2.00 14.86 44.71
N LYS A 816 -3.13 14.79 44.00
CA LYS A 816 -4.16 13.78 44.24
C LYS A 816 -3.66 12.39 43.84
N LEU A 817 -2.98 12.26 42.69
CA LEU A 817 -2.36 11.01 42.24
C LEU A 817 -1.40 10.43 43.29
N LEU A 818 -0.52 11.27 43.84
CA LEU A 818 0.45 10.82 44.83
C LEU A 818 -0.22 10.38 46.15
N LYS A 819 -1.45 10.84 46.44
CA LYS A 819 -2.24 10.42 47.61
C LYS A 819 -3.18 9.25 47.32
N THR A 820 -3.43 8.93 46.06
CA THR A 820 -4.26 7.80 45.66
C THR A 820 -3.65 6.49 46.16
N LYS A 821 -4.50 5.64 46.75
CA LYS A 821 -4.11 4.29 47.19
C LYS A 821 -3.90 3.40 45.97
N LEU A 822 -2.83 2.62 45.98
CA LEU A 822 -2.56 1.65 44.91
C LEU A 822 -3.69 0.61 44.80
N PRO A 823 -4.16 0.30 43.58
CA PRO A 823 -5.05 -0.82 43.36
C PRO A 823 -4.31 -2.14 43.61
N ALA A 824 -4.98 -3.14 44.19
CA ALA A 824 -4.35 -4.43 44.50
C ALA A 824 -3.87 -5.14 43.22
N ALA A 825 -2.62 -5.64 43.22
CA ALA A 825 -2.01 -6.30 42.06
C ALA A 825 -2.85 -7.47 41.51
N SER A 826 -3.47 -8.26 42.39
CA SER A 826 -4.32 -9.41 42.02
C SER A 826 -5.60 -9.05 41.27
N GLY A 827 -6.02 -7.78 41.32
CA GLY A 827 -7.21 -7.28 40.62
C GLY A 827 -6.92 -6.60 39.28
N LEU A 828 -5.64 -6.44 38.93
CA LEU A 828 -5.22 -5.85 37.67
C LEU A 828 -5.21 -6.92 36.57
N LYS A 829 -5.66 -6.54 35.38
CA LYS A 829 -5.74 -7.44 34.23
C LYS A 829 -4.78 -6.94 33.17
N ASN A 830 -4.09 -7.85 32.49
CA ASN A 830 -3.29 -7.49 31.34
C ASN A 830 -4.25 -7.08 30.21
N ALA A 831 -4.01 -5.90 29.63
CA ALA A 831 -4.84 -5.34 28.57
C ALA A 831 -4.83 -6.17 27.28
N TYR A 832 -3.83 -7.03 27.11
CA TYR A 832 -3.64 -7.93 25.98
C TYR A 832 -4.07 -9.39 26.28
N ASP A 833 -4.62 -9.68 27.47
CA ASP A 833 -5.10 -11.03 27.82
C ASP A 833 -6.27 -11.45 26.92
N GLY A 834 -6.13 -12.62 26.30
CA GLY A 834 -7.16 -13.20 25.44
C GLY A 834 -7.23 -12.61 24.03
N GLU A 835 -6.26 -11.77 23.65
CA GLU A 835 -6.12 -11.31 22.28
C GLU A 835 -5.57 -12.42 21.38
N ASP A 836 -6.18 -12.56 20.20
CA ASP A 836 -5.74 -13.49 19.16
C ASP A 836 -4.81 -12.72 18.21
N ILE A 837 -3.50 -12.97 18.34
CA ILE A 837 -2.48 -12.29 17.55
C ILE A 837 -2.65 -12.53 16.04
N ASN A 838 -3.18 -13.70 15.64
CA ASN A 838 -3.43 -14.00 14.24
C ASN A 838 -4.59 -13.17 13.69
N ARG A 839 -5.66 -12.97 14.49
CA ARG A 839 -6.77 -12.10 14.14
C ARG A 839 -6.32 -10.63 14.04
N ILE A 840 -5.51 -10.17 14.98
CA ILE A 840 -4.96 -8.80 14.97
C ILE A 840 -4.06 -8.61 13.74
N ALA A 841 -3.13 -9.54 13.51
CA ALA A 841 -2.28 -9.54 12.33
C ALA A 841 -3.10 -9.55 11.04
N MET A 842 -4.20 -10.31 10.97
CA MET A 842 -5.12 -10.35 9.83
C MET A 842 -5.78 -8.99 9.57
N GLY A 843 -6.19 -8.27 10.61
CA GLY A 843 -6.70 -6.90 10.51
C GLY A 843 -5.67 -5.97 9.85
N PHE A 844 -4.43 -5.97 10.36
CA PHE A 844 -3.33 -5.19 9.78
C PHE A 844 -2.95 -5.64 8.36
N ARG A 845 -2.92 -6.94 8.06
CA ARG A 845 -2.67 -7.47 6.70
C ARG A 845 -3.70 -6.93 5.69
N THR A 846 -4.95 -6.75 6.13
CA THR A 846 -6.06 -6.35 5.25
C THR A 846 -5.99 -4.88 4.86
N VAL A 847 -5.58 -3.98 5.75
CA VAL A 847 -5.70 -2.53 5.49
C VAL A 847 -4.51 -1.67 5.92
N GLY A 848 -3.45 -2.26 6.51
CA GLY A 848 -2.31 -1.53 7.08
C GLY A 848 -1.57 -0.66 6.07
N GLU A 849 -1.38 -1.16 4.84
CA GLU A 849 -0.82 -0.38 3.74
C GLU A 849 -1.69 0.85 3.39
N SER A 850 -3.00 0.67 3.24
CA SER A 850 -3.94 1.76 2.97
C SER A 850 -3.89 2.82 4.06
N LEU A 851 -3.73 2.42 5.32
CA LEU A 851 -3.58 3.33 6.45
C LEU A 851 -2.30 4.15 6.35
N LYS A 852 -1.14 3.51 6.17
CA LYS A 852 0.15 4.21 6.03
C LYS A 852 0.12 5.20 4.87
N MET A 853 -0.47 4.82 3.73
CA MET A 853 -0.49 5.67 2.55
C MET A 853 -1.46 6.84 2.65
N LEU A 854 -2.67 6.62 3.17
CA LEU A 854 -3.61 7.71 3.46
C LEU A 854 -3.03 8.68 4.49
N TRP A 855 -2.39 8.15 5.54
CA TRP A 855 -1.71 8.94 6.55
C TRP A 855 -0.63 9.84 5.94
N ASN A 856 0.29 9.26 5.16
CA ASN A 856 1.34 10.01 4.47
C ASN A 856 0.74 11.07 3.51
N GLY A 857 -0.40 10.79 2.88
CA GLY A 857 -1.14 11.77 2.08
C GLY A 857 -1.72 12.93 2.91
N ILE A 858 -2.37 12.63 4.03
CA ILE A 858 -2.95 13.63 4.95
C ILE A 858 -1.85 14.52 5.52
N MET A 859 -0.74 13.93 5.99
CA MET A 859 0.39 14.68 6.54
C MET A 859 1.04 15.58 5.49
N ARG A 860 1.23 15.10 4.25
CA ARG A 860 1.69 15.94 3.12
C ARG A 860 0.75 17.10 2.84
N SER A 861 -0.57 16.88 2.87
CA SER A 861 -1.55 17.95 2.70
C SER A 861 -1.43 19.02 3.79
N ILE A 862 -1.34 18.59 5.06
CA ILE A 862 -1.13 19.45 6.23
C ILE A 862 0.11 20.33 6.02
N MET A 863 1.23 19.73 5.57
CA MET A 863 2.47 20.45 5.27
C MET A 863 2.40 21.40 4.07
N THR A 864 1.71 21.02 2.99
CA THR A 864 1.55 21.92 1.82
C THR A 864 0.72 23.16 2.15
N GLY A 865 -0.20 23.08 3.11
CA GLY A 865 -0.89 24.27 3.64
C GLY A 865 0.02 25.20 4.45
N ILE A 866 1.17 24.69 4.91
CA ILE A 866 2.18 25.41 5.71
C ILE A 866 3.24 26.07 4.80
N ARG A 867 3.55 25.45 3.64
CA ARG A 867 4.58 25.91 2.70
C ARG A 867 3.95 26.64 1.51
N ALA A 868 4.22 27.94 1.34
CA ALA A 868 4.06 28.61 0.06
C ALA A 868 5.07 28.02 -0.92
N GLU A 869 4.60 27.16 -1.84
CA GLU A 869 5.27 26.62 -3.03
C GLU A 869 6.81 26.53 -2.96
N GLU A 870 7.36 25.46 -2.38
CA GLU A 870 8.65 24.92 -2.84
C GLU A 870 8.93 23.49 -2.32
N SER A 871 9.19 22.60 -3.29
CA SER A 871 9.78 21.25 -3.21
C SER A 871 9.47 20.38 -1.98
N LEU A 872 8.40 19.59 -2.07
CA LEU A 872 8.38 18.25 -1.48
C LEU A 872 8.62 17.27 -2.62
N GLN A 873 9.81 16.68 -2.68
CA GLN A 873 10.10 15.61 -3.64
C GLN A 873 9.09 14.47 -3.40
N SER A 874 8.33 14.14 -4.45
CA SER A 874 7.42 13.01 -4.43
C SER A 874 8.24 11.73 -4.43
N GLU A 875 8.44 11.10 -3.27
CA GLU A 875 8.80 9.69 -3.26
C GLU A 875 7.66 8.90 -3.90
N GLY A 876 7.92 8.46 -5.12
CA GLY A 876 7.03 7.67 -5.94
C GLY A 876 7.04 6.21 -5.53
N TYR A 877 6.30 5.86 -4.47
CA TYR A 877 5.87 4.48 -4.26
C TYR A 877 4.36 4.43 -4.44
N GLU A 878 3.92 3.75 -5.49
CA GLU A 878 2.51 3.58 -5.81
C GLU A 878 1.83 2.61 -4.83
N MET A 879 0.57 2.91 -4.49
CA MET A 879 -0.29 1.99 -3.72
C MET A 879 -0.43 0.67 -4.49
N SER A 880 -0.42 -0.46 -3.79
CA SER A 880 -0.89 -1.71 -4.39
C SER A 880 -2.37 -1.58 -4.78
N ASP A 881 -2.80 -2.38 -5.76
CA ASP A 881 -4.19 -2.38 -6.20
C ASP A 881 -5.16 -2.83 -5.12
N HIS A 882 -4.71 -3.68 -4.18
CA HIS A 882 -5.46 -4.02 -2.99
C HIS A 882 -5.70 -2.79 -2.11
N ALA A 883 -4.65 -2.01 -1.84
CA ALA A 883 -4.77 -0.81 -1.03
C ALA A 883 -5.67 0.25 -1.69
N LYS A 884 -5.60 0.42 -3.03
CA LYS A 884 -6.49 1.33 -3.78
C LYS A 884 -7.96 0.94 -3.61
N LYS A 885 -8.29 -0.35 -3.72
CA LYS A 885 -9.66 -0.87 -3.51
C LYS A 885 -10.17 -0.66 -2.08
N VAL A 886 -9.31 -0.89 -1.08
CA VAL A 886 -9.64 -0.64 0.32
C VAL A 886 -9.97 0.84 0.54
N VAL A 887 -9.20 1.77 -0.02
CA VAL A 887 -9.49 3.20 0.07
C VAL A 887 -10.82 3.55 -0.59
N LEU A 888 -11.07 3.10 -1.82
CA LEU A 888 -12.31 3.37 -2.55
C LEU A 888 -13.56 2.87 -1.82
N ARG A 889 -13.51 1.64 -1.29
CA ARG A 889 -14.65 1.03 -0.58
C ARG A 889 -15.04 1.75 0.72
N ASN A 890 -14.07 2.39 1.38
CA ASN A 890 -14.27 3.07 2.66
C ASN A 890 -14.44 4.59 2.53
N ALA A 891 -14.35 5.14 1.32
CA ALA A 891 -14.57 6.56 1.07
C ALA A 891 -16.05 6.94 1.32
N PRO A 892 -16.34 8.07 1.99
CA PRO A 892 -17.71 8.52 2.23
C PRO A 892 -18.50 8.68 0.92
N LYS A 893 -19.68 8.04 0.80
CA LYS A 893 -20.57 8.18 -0.37
C LYS A 893 -21.53 9.36 -0.17
N GLY A 894 -21.35 10.39 -1.01
CA GLY A 894 -22.32 11.48 -1.20
C GLY A 894 -21.92 12.82 -0.59
N LYS A 895 -21.42 13.72 -1.43
CA LYS A 895 -21.70 15.17 -1.44
C LYS A 895 -21.32 15.71 -2.82
N ALA A 896 -22.30 16.26 -3.53
CA ALA A 896 -22.07 16.97 -4.79
C ALA A 896 -21.79 18.46 -4.49
N ALA A 897 -20.85 19.01 -5.27
CA ALA A 897 -20.68 20.41 -5.62
C ALA A 897 -20.36 21.40 -4.48
N VAL A 898 -19.06 21.54 -4.16
CA VAL A 898 -18.19 22.74 -4.29
C VAL A 898 -16.80 22.26 -3.85
N GLU A 899 -15.84 22.07 -4.75
CA GLU A 899 -14.51 21.55 -4.36
C GLU A 899 -13.61 22.67 -3.83
N SER A 900 -13.51 22.80 -2.51
CA SER A 900 -12.40 23.46 -1.84
C SER A 900 -11.31 22.45 -1.46
N ILE A 901 -10.06 22.88 -1.29
CA ILE A 901 -8.94 22.02 -0.83
C ILE A 901 -9.26 21.39 0.54
N SER A 902 -9.98 22.12 1.41
CA SER A 902 -10.44 21.62 2.71
C SER A 902 -11.43 20.46 2.62
N ASP A 903 -12.34 20.45 1.63
CA ASP A 903 -13.30 19.35 1.48
C ASP A 903 -12.63 18.01 1.10
N LYS A 904 -11.54 18.06 0.32
CA LYS A 904 -10.76 16.87 -0.06
C LYS A 904 -9.94 16.31 1.13
N GLN A 905 -9.44 17.20 1.99
CA GLN A 905 -8.71 16.81 3.21
C GLN A 905 -9.64 16.15 4.22
N ASP A 906 -10.83 16.72 4.45
CA ASP A 906 -11.84 16.14 5.36
C ASP A 906 -12.33 14.77 4.87
N GLN A 907 -12.48 14.57 3.56
CA GLN A 907 -12.85 13.26 3.00
C GLN A 907 -11.75 12.21 3.16
N SER A 908 -10.49 12.60 2.93
CA SER A 908 -9.33 11.72 3.11
C SER A 908 -9.18 11.32 4.59
N LEU A 909 -9.35 12.27 5.50
CA LEU A 909 -9.33 12.03 6.94
C LEU A 909 -10.47 11.12 7.40
N ALA A 910 -11.69 11.34 6.90
CA ALA A 910 -12.83 10.46 7.18
C ALA A 910 -12.58 9.03 6.69
N THR A 911 -11.97 8.86 5.52
CA THR A 911 -11.62 7.56 4.95
C THR A 911 -10.53 6.87 5.78
N PHE A 912 -9.49 7.61 6.20
CA PHE A 912 -8.46 7.11 7.10
C PHE A 912 -9.06 6.61 8.42
N ASN A 913 -9.91 7.41 9.06
CA ASN A 913 -10.54 7.04 10.32
C ASN A 913 -11.45 5.81 10.18
N ALA A 914 -12.22 5.71 9.09
CA ALA A 914 -13.06 4.54 8.83
C ALA A 914 -12.27 3.24 8.64
N ILE A 915 -11.08 3.32 8.01
CA ILE A 915 -10.20 2.17 7.85
C ILE A 915 -9.49 1.84 9.18
N ARG A 916 -9.09 2.87 9.94
CA ARG A 916 -8.38 2.73 11.23
C ARG A 916 -9.21 1.93 12.24
N GLU A 917 -10.51 2.21 12.32
CA GLU A 917 -11.43 1.50 13.20
C GLU A 917 -11.44 -0.02 12.94
N LYS A 918 -11.27 -0.45 11.68
CA LYS A 918 -11.23 -1.87 11.32
C LYS A 918 -9.95 -2.59 11.78
N VAL A 919 -8.90 -1.84 12.09
CA VAL A 919 -7.63 -2.40 12.58
C VAL A 919 -7.59 -2.47 14.09
N LEU A 920 -8.19 -1.47 14.75
CA LEU A 920 -8.28 -1.44 16.20
C LEU A 920 -9.37 -2.40 16.72
N HIS A 921 -10.37 -2.68 15.88
CA HIS A 921 -11.47 -3.59 16.17
C HIS A 921 -11.67 -4.60 15.02
N PRO A 922 -10.68 -5.48 14.75
CA PRO A 922 -10.65 -6.40 13.61
C PRO A 922 -11.62 -7.57 13.70
#